data_AF-A0A762WPD9-F1
#
_entry.id   AF-A0A762WPD9-F1
#
_cell.length_a   1.000
_cell.length_b   1.000
_cell.length_c   1.000
_cell.angle_alpha   90.00
_cell.angle_beta   90.00
_cell.angle_gamma   90.00
#
_symmetry.space_group_name_H-M   'P 1'
#
loop_
_entity.id
_entity.type
_entity.pdbx_description
1 polymer ?
#
loop_
_entity_poly.entity_id
_entity_poly.type
_entity_poly.pdbx_seq_one_letter_code
_entity_poly.pdbx_strand_id
1 'polypeptide(L)'
;MPRRSILSAAERESLLALPDSKDDLIRHYTFNDTDLSIIRQRRGPANRLGFAVQLCYLRFPGVILGVDELPFPPLLKLVADQLKVGVESWNEYGQREQTRREHLSELQTVFGFRPFTMSHYRQAVQMLTELAMQTDKGIDRRYYELCALSELKNSLRSGDIWVQGSRQFKDFEDYLVPPEKFTSLKQSSELPLAVATDCEQYLHERLTLLEAQLATVNRMAAANDLPDAIITESGLKITPLDAAVPDTAQALIDQTAMVLPHVKITELLLEVDEWTGFTRHFTHLKSGDLAKDKNLLLTTILADAINLGLTKMAESCPGTTYAKLAWLQAWHTRDETYSTALAELVNAQFRHPFAGHWGDGTTSSSDGQNFRTASKAKSTGHINPKYGSSPGRTFYTHISDQYAPFHTKVVNVGLRDSTYVLDGLLYHESDLRIEEHYTDTAGFTDHVFALMHLLGFRFAPRIRDLGDTKLYIPKGDAAYDALKPMIGGTLNIKHVRAHWDEILRLATSIKQGTVTASLMLRKLGSYPRQNGLAVALRELGRIERTLFILDWLQSVELRRRVHAGLNKGEARNALARAVFFNRLGEIRDRSFEQQRYRASGLNLVTAAIVLWNTVYLERAAHALRGNGHAVDDSLLQYLSPLGWEHINLTGDYLWRSSAKIGAGKFRPLRPLQPA
;
A
#
# COMPACT_ATOMS: atom_id res chain seq x y z
N MET A 1 57.84 22.40 -24.71
CA MET A 1 57.35 21.58 -23.59
C MET A 1 56.74 20.30 -24.15
N PRO A 2 57.13 19.11 -23.69
CA PRO A 2 56.54 17.86 -24.17
C PRO A 2 55.06 17.83 -23.78
N ARG A 3 54.18 17.58 -24.76
CA ARG A 3 52.74 17.39 -24.51
C ARG A 3 52.60 16.17 -23.58
N ARG A 4 52.37 16.40 -22.28
CA ARG A 4 52.04 15.32 -21.34
C ARG A 4 50.78 14.64 -21.87
N SER A 5 50.88 13.34 -22.15
CA SER A 5 49.71 12.54 -22.45
C SER A 5 48.84 12.47 -21.20
N ILE A 6 47.58 12.91 -21.29
CA ILE A 6 46.61 12.90 -20.18
C ILE A 6 46.27 11.46 -19.77
N LEU A 7 46.35 10.52 -20.71
CA LEU A 7 46.14 9.09 -20.48
C LEU A 7 47.47 8.34 -20.56
N SER A 8 47.71 7.41 -19.64
CA SER A 8 48.79 6.42 -19.72
C SER A 8 48.57 5.47 -20.92
N ALA A 9 49.63 4.74 -21.31
CA ALA A 9 49.53 3.76 -22.39
C ALA A 9 48.45 2.69 -22.08
N ALA A 10 48.41 2.21 -20.84
CA ALA A 10 47.42 1.24 -20.38
C ALA A 10 45.98 1.79 -20.42
N GLU A 11 45.77 3.05 -20.04
CA GLU A 11 44.44 3.67 -20.11
C GLU A 11 43.97 3.84 -21.56
N ARG A 12 44.87 4.20 -22.49
CA ARG A 12 44.54 4.28 -23.91
C ARG A 12 44.18 2.92 -24.49
N GLU A 13 44.91 1.87 -24.12
CA GLU A 13 44.59 0.50 -24.53
C GLU A 13 43.24 0.04 -23.96
N SER A 14 42.93 0.41 -22.71
CA SER A 14 41.66 0.05 -22.06
C SER A 14 40.42 0.62 -22.76
N LEU A 15 40.53 1.77 -23.44
CA LEU A 15 39.40 2.43 -24.10
C LEU A 15 38.86 1.64 -25.31
N LEU A 16 39.72 0.87 -25.96
CA LEU A 16 39.36 0.02 -27.11
C LEU A 16 39.48 -1.47 -26.78
N ALA A 17 39.74 -1.82 -25.52
CA ALA A 17 39.85 -3.19 -25.08
C ALA A 17 38.52 -3.93 -25.28
N LEU A 18 38.60 -5.07 -25.95
CA LEU A 18 37.45 -5.94 -26.12
C LEU A 18 37.10 -6.61 -24.77
N PRO A 19 35.81 -6.86 -24.49
CA PRO A 19 35.43 -7.47 -23.24
C PRO A 19 35.99 -8.89 -23.12
N ASP A 20 36.57 -9.22 -21.97
CA ASP A 20 37.12 -10.53 -21.64
C ASP A 20 36.19 -11.37 -20.75
N SER A 21 35.24 -10.73 -20.08
CA SER A 21 34.22 -11.37 -19.24
C SER A 21 33.01 -11.87 -20.06
N LYS A 22 32.45 -13.01 -19.66
CA LYS A 22 31.27 -13.58 -20.33
C LYS A 22 30.04 -12.66 -20.25
N ASP A 23 29.86 -11.96 -19.13
CA ASP A 23 28.72 -11.07 -18.92
C ASP A 23 28.81 -9.82 -19.80
N ASP A 24 30.00 -9.25 -19.97
CA ASP A 24 30.20 -8.08 -20.84
C ASP A 24 30.11 -8.48 -22.32
N LEU A 25 30.60 -9.66 -22.71
CA LEU A 25 30.40 -10.19 -24.05
C LEU A 25 28.89 -10.33 -24.38
N ILE A 26 28.09 -10.86 -23.44
CA ILE A 26 26.62 -10.95 -23.61
C ILE A 26 26.02 -9.56 -23.72
N ARG A 27 26.43 -8.62 -22.85
CA ARG A 27 25.89 -7.25 -22.83
C ARG A 27 26.10 -6.52 -24.15
N HIS A 28 27.28 -6.64 -24.75
CA HIS A 28 27.67 -5.88 -25.94
C HIS A 28 27.32 -6.58 -27.26
N TYR A 29 27.31 -7.92 -27.28
CA TYR A 29 27.26 -8.69 -28.53
C TYR A 29 26.06 -9.63 -28.68
N THR A 30 25.04 -9.52 -27.81
CA THR A 30 23.78 -10.23 -28.02
C THR A 30 22.92 -9.57 -29.09
N PHE A 31 22.44 -10.35 -30.05
CA PHE A 31 21.54 -9.90 -31.11
C PHE A 31 20.08 -9.98 -30.68
N ASN A 32 19.30 -8.95 -31.00
CA ASN A 32 17.84 -9.00 -30.90
C ASN A 32 17.22 -9.57 -32.19
N ASP A 33 15.89 -9.74 -32.21
CA ASP A 33 15.20 -10.30 -33.37
C ASP A 33 15.35 -9.47 -34.66
N THR A 34 15.46 -8.14 -34.53
CA THR A 34 15.70 -7.24 -35.66
C THR A 34 17.08 -7.46 -36.27
N ASP A 35 18.10 -7.55 -35.43
CA ASP A 35 19.48 -7.84 -35.84
C ASP A 35 19.55 -9.18 -36.56
N LEU A 36 18.97 -10.21 -35.97
CA LEU A 36 18.92 -11.55 -36.55
C LEU A 36 18.17 -11.58 -37.87
N SER A 37 17.09 -10.81 -38.02
CA SER A 37 16.34 -10.68 -39.26
C SER A 37 17.22 -10.10 -40.38
N ILE A 38 17.94 -9.00 -40.10
CA ILE A 38 18.83 -8.35 -41.06
C ILE A 38 20.01 -9.27 -41.43
N ILE A 39 20.62 -9.92 -40.43
CA ILE A 39 21.72 -10.87 -40.64
C ILE A 39 21.26 -12.04 -41.54
N ARG A 40 20.07 -12.59 -41.29
CA ARG A 40 19.51 -13.74 -42.06
C ARG A 40 19.29 -13.44 -43.54
N GLN A 41 19.15 -12.18 -43.94
CA GLN A 41 19.04 -11.78 -45.35
C GLN A 41 20.32 -12.10 -46.14
N ARG A 42 21.49 -12.23 -45.48
CA ARG A 42 22.73 -12.63 -46.15
C ARG A 42 22.66 -14.09 -46.59
N ARG A 43 23.11 -14.36 -47.82
CA ARG A 43 23.18 -15.72 -48.39
C ARG A 43 24.47 -16.41 -47.92
N GLY A 44 24.32 -17.61 -47.37
CA GLY A 44 25.43 -18.46 -46.92
C GLY A 44 25.89 -18.18 -45.48
N PRO A 45 26.41 -19.21 -44.77
CA PRO A 45 26.83 -19.09 -43.37
C PRO A 45 27.99 -18.11 -43.19
N ALA A 46 28.96 -18.09 -44.11
CA ALA A 46 30.11 -17.19 -44.09
C ALA A 46 29.71 -15.70 -44.10
N ASN A 47 28.79 -15.31 -44.99
CA ASN A 47 28.34 -13.92 -45.08
C ASN A 47 27.49 -13.50 -43.88
N ARG A 48 26.70 -14.40 -43.31
CA ARG A 48 25.91 -14.13 -42.09
C ARG A 48 26.83 -13.90 -40.90
N LEU A 49 27.80 -14.79 -40.70
CA LEU A 49 28.79 -14.68 -39.63
C LEU A 49 29.63 -13.40 -39.79
N GLY A 50 30.10 -13.16 -41.00
CA GLY A 50 30.89 -11.99 -41.36
C GLY A 50 30.19 -10.65 -41.09
N PHE A 51 28.95 -10.53 -41.55
CA PHE A 51 28.11 -9.35 -41.34
C PHE A 51 27.84 -9.11 -39.85
N ALA A 52 27.56 -10.18 -39.09
CA ALA A 52 27.28 -10.09 -37.66
C ALA A 52 28.51 -9.71 -36.83
N VAL A 53 29.69 -10.24 -37.16
CA VAL A 53 30.95 -9.86 -36.50
C VAL A 53 31.27 -8.39 -36.75
N GLN A 54 31.11 -7.90 -37.99
CA GLN A 54 31.31 -6.47 -38.28
C GLN A 54 30.34 -5.59 -37.48
N LEU A 55 29.08 -6.00 -37.36
CA LEU A 55 28.10 -5.31 -36.52
C LEU A 55 28.55 -5.25 -35.05
N CYS A 56 29.10 -6.33 -34.49
CA CYS A 56 29.60 -6.35 -33.12
C CYS A 56 30.73 -5.34 -32.91
N TYR A 57 31.72 -5.30 -33.81
CA TYR A 57 32.84 -4.34 -33.73
C TYR A 57 32.40 -2.88 -33.86
N LEU A 58 31.39 -2.61 -34.70
CA LEU A 58 30.77 -1.29 -34.84
C LEU A 58 29.94 -0.89 -33.61
N ARG A 59 29.34 -1.84 -32.90
CA ARG A 59 28.60 -1.59 -31.65
C ARG A 59 29.56 -1.30 -30.50
N PHE A 60 30.60 -2.11 -30.38
CA PHE A 60 31.64 -1.95 -29.38
C PHE A 60 32.94 -2.62 -29.87
N PRO A 61 34.08 -1.92 -29.84
CA PRO A 61 34.30 -0.59 -29.28
C PRO A 61 33.94 0.57 -30.23
N GLY A 62 33.30 0.29 -31.38
CA GLY A 62 32.96 1.34 -32.36
C GLY A 62 34.02 1.50 -33.45
N VAL A 63 34.68 0.40 -33.81
CA VAL A 63 35.77 0.36 -34.80
C VAL A 63 35.42 -0.56 -35.97
N ILE A 64 36.15 -0.42 -37.06
CA ILE A 64 36.04 -1.30 -38.22
C ILE A 64 37.14 -2.35 -38.11
N LEU A 65 36.76 -3.63 -38.13
CA LEU A 65 37.72 -4.74 -38.19
C LEU A 65 38.48 -4.68 -39.52
N GLY A 66 39.81 -4.74 -39.47
CA GLY A 66 40.67 -4.70 -40.66
C GLY A 66 40.40 -5.83 -41.66
N VAL A 67 40.82 -5.65 -42.91
CA VAL A 67 40.64 -6.67 -43.97
C VAL A 67 41.41 -7.95 -43.63
N ASP A 68 42.65 -7.80 -43.13
CA ASP A 68 43.54 -8.90 -42.76
C ASP A 68 43.49 -9.25 -41.27
N GLU A 69 42.60 -8.59 -40.51
CA GLU A 69 42.49 -8.78 -39.06
C GLU A 69 41.52 -9.92 -38.74
N LEU A 70 41.98 -10.84 -37.88
CA LEU A 70 41.13 -11.90 -37.34
C LEU A 70 40.28 -11.36 -36.19
N PRO A 71 38.99 -11.73 -36.11
CA PRO A 71 38.13 -11.28 -35.03
C PRO A 71 38.55 -11.94 -33.72
N PHE A 72 38.28 -11.25 -32.63
CA PHE A 72 38.56 -11.72 -31.29
C PHE A 72 37.85 -13.07 -31.05
N PRO A 73 38.58 -14.16 -30.71
CA PRO A 73 38.01 -15.51 -30.72
C PRO A 73 36.78 -15.69 -29.81
N PRO A 74 36.72 -15.12 -28.60
CA PRO A 74 35.52 -15.19 -27.76
C PRO A 74 34.29 -14.55 -28.40
N LEU A 75 34.47 -13.40 -29.08
CA LEU A 75 33.40 -12.73 -29.83
C LEU A 75 32.96 -13.60 -31.01
N LEU A 76 33.91 -14.11 -31.79
CA LEU A 76 33.62 -14.96 -32.95
C LEU A 76 32.79 -16.19 -32.55
N LYS A 77 33.17 -16.87 -31.47
CA LYS A 77 32.46 -18.03 -30.94
C LYS A 77 31.04 -17.68 -30.50
N LEU A 78 30.88 -16.61 -29.74
CA LEU A 78 29.58 -16.17 -29.24
C LEU A 78 28.63 -15.75 -30.38
N VAL A 79 29.14 -15.11 -31.43
CA VAL A 79 28.35 -14.76 -32.62
C VAL A 79 27.96 -16.01 -33.40
N ALA A 80 28.90 -16.95 -33.59
CA ALA A 80 28.64 -18.22 -34.28
C ALA A 80 27.55 -19.05 -33.57
N ASP A 81 27.63 -19.16 -32.24
CA ASP A 81 26.63 -19.84 -31.40
C ASP A 81 25.24 -19.21 -31.53
N GLN A 82 25.14 -17.87 -31.52
CA GLN A 82 23.88 -17.14 -31.70
C GLN A 82 23.26 -17.37 -33.09
N LEU A 83 24.09 -17.49 -34.12
CA LEU A 83 23.64 -17.71 -35.50
C LEU A 83 23.45 -19.19 -35.86
N LYS A 84 23.87 -20.11 -34.98
CA LYS A 84 23.88 -21.56 -35.22
C LYS A 84 24.69 -21.94 -36.48
N VAL A 85 25.86 -21.31 -36.63
CA VAL A 85 26.84 -21.59 -37.70
C VAL A 85 28.18 -21.95 -37.08
N GLY A 86 29.05 -22.65 -37.82
CA GLY A 86 30.39 -22.96 -37.34
C GLY A 86 31.36 -21.78 -37.49
N VAL A 87 32.33 -21.66 -36.57
CA VAL A 87 33.35 -20.60 -36.59
C VAL A 87 34.25 -20.67 -37.83
N GLU A 88 34.42 -21.86 -38.40
CA GLU A 88 35.17 -22.13 -39.62
C GLU A 88 34.57 -21.42 -40.85
N SER A 89 33.28 -21.07 -40.81
CA SER A 89 32.63 -20.29 -41.86
C SER A 89 33.26 -18.90 -42.03
N TRP A 90 34.00 -18.40 -41.03
CA TRP A 90 34.75 -17.15 -41.13
C TRP A 90 35.85 -17.22 -42.21
N ASN A 91 36.47 -18.38 -42.43
CA ASN A 91 37.55 -18.53 -43.39
C ASN A 91 37.09 -18.29 -44.84
N GLU A 92 35.81 -18.48 -45.11
CA GLU A 92 35.19 -18.23 -46.41
C GLU A 92 34.66 -16.79 -46.54
N TYR A 93 34.64 -16.02 -45.44
CA TYR A 93 34.07 -14.68 -45.41
C TYR A 93 35.02 -13.62 -45.96
N GLY A 94 34.54 -12.88 -46.97
CA GLY A 94 35.25 -11.70 -47.46
C GLY A 94 36.49 -12.02 -48.28
N GLN A 95 36.56 -13.19 -48.92
CA GLN A 95 37.57 -13.56 -49.92
C GLN A 95 37.67 -12.54 -51.07
N ARG A 96 36.59 -11.78 -51.31
CA ARG A 96 36.59 -10.57 -52.15
C ARG A 96 36.45 -9.35 -51.23
N GLU A 97 37.38 -8.40 -51.32
CA GLU A 97 37.31 -7.16 -50.53
C GLU A 97 35.99 -6.41 -50.69
N GLN A 98 35.40 -6.47 -51.89
CA GLN A 98 34.15 -5.83 -52.22
C GLN A 98 33.00 -6.27 -51.29
N THR A 99 32.93 -7.54 -50.91
CA THR A 99 31.88 -8.06 -50.01
C THR A 99 31.96 -7.44 -48.61
N ARG A 100 33.18 -7.27 -48.06
CA ARG A 100 33.35 -6.64 -46.74
C ARG A 100 32.95 -5.16 -46.76
N ARG A 101 33.26 -4.46 -47.85
CA ARG A 101 32.90 -3.03 -48.03
C ARG A 101 31.40 -2.83 -48.20
N GLU A 102 30.75 -3.68 -48.99
CA GLU A 102 29.29 -3.65 -49.18
C GLU A 102 28.56 -3.91 -47.86
N HIS A 103 28.97 -4.92 -47.10
CA HIS A 103 28.41 -5.20 -45.78
C HIS A 103 28.60 -4.04 -44.80
N LEU A 104 29.80 -3.44 -44.76
CA LEU A 104 30.07 -2.29 -43.90
C LEU A 104 29.18 -1.08 -44.26
N SER A 105 29.04 -0.78 -45.55
CA SER A 105 28.19 0.32 -46.04
C SER A 105 26.71 0.08 -45.70
N GLU A 106 26.27 -1.17 -45.83
CA GLU A 106 24.92 -1.57 -45.45
C GLU A 106 24.70 -1.47 -43.94
N LEU A 107 25.64 -1.93 -43.12
CA LEU A 107 25.59 -1.79 -41.66
C LEU A 107 25.52 -0.32 -41.23
N GLN A 108 26.31 0.56 -41.86
CA GLN A 108 26.26 2.00 -41.61
C GLN A 108 24.90 2.60 -41.95
N THR A 109 24.31 2.18 -43.07
CA THR A 109 23.00 2.68 -43.51
C THR A 109 21.87 2.17 -42.61
N VAL A 110 21.83 0.86 -42.35
CA VAL A 110 20.73 0.21 -41.62
C VAL A 110 20.72 0.58 -40.13
N PHE A 111 21.90 0.67 -39.51
CA PHE A 111 22.03 0.98 -38.08
C PHE A 111 22.39 2.44 -37.81
N GLY A 112 22.49 3.27 -38.86
CA GLY A 112 22.76 4.70 -38.74
C GLY A 112 24.16 5.07 -38.27
N PHE A 113 25.14 4.16 -38.37
CA PHE A 113 26.53 4.47 -38.04
C PHE A 113 27.13 5.44 -39.06
N ARG A 114 27.80 6.47 -38.58
CA ARG A 114 28.47 7.48 -39.41
C ARG A 114 29.96 7.48 -39.11
N PRO A 115 30.83 7.67 -40.12
CA PRO A 115 32.25 7.90 -39.88
C PRO A 115 32.44 9.09 -38.94
N PHE A 116 33.32 8.93 -37.95
CA PHE A 116 33.69 10.04 -37.08
C PHE A 116 34.60 10.99 -37.85
N THR A 117 34.21 12.26 -37.97
CA THR A 117 34.93 13.28 -38.75
C THR A 117 35.41 14.40 -37.85
N MET A 118 36.20 15.33 -38.40
CA MET A 118 36.65 16.50 -37.66
C MET A 118 35.52 17.43 -37.21
N SER A 119 34.35 17.43 -37.86
CA SER A 119 33.20 18.21 -37.37
C SER A 119 32.60 17.58 -36.12
N HIS A 120 32.46 16.24 -36.11
CA HIS A 120 32.02 15.47 -34.95
C HIS A 120 33.00 15.63 -33.78
N TYR A 121 34.31 15.63 -34.06
CA TYR A 121 35.35 15.88 -33.06
C TYR A 121 35.19 17.24 -32.40
N ARG A 122 35.02 18.32 -33.18
CA ARG A 122 34.88 19.68 -32.64
C ARG A 122 33.62 19.83 -31.77
N GLN A 123 32.49 19.28 -32.22
CA GLN A 123 31.25 19.28 -31.44
C GLN A 123 31.39 18.47 -30.15
N ALA A 124 31.99 17.27 -30.23
CA ALA A 124 32.22 16.44 -29.06
C ALA A 124 33.15 17.12 -28.04
N VAL A 125 34.24 17.75 -28.49
CA VAL A 125 35.13 18.52 -27.60
C VAL A 125 34.36 19.66 -26.93
N GLN A 126 33.57 20.44 -27.67
CA GLN A 126 32.81 21.55 -27.10
C GLN A 126 31.82 21.08 -26.03
N MET A 127 31.07 20.00 -26.28
CA MET A 127 30.10 19.45 -25.31
C MET A 127 30.77 18.75 -24.12
N LEU A 128 31.87 18.03 -24.35
CA LEU A 128 32.50 17.20 -23.33
C LEU A 128 33.53 17.97 -22.48
N THR A 129 33.96 19.17 -22.90
CA THR A 129 34.92 19.98 -22.12
C THR A 129 34.35 20.38 -20.76
N GLU A 130 33.10 20.85 -20.71
CA GLU A 130 32.46 21.21 -19.43
C GLU A 130 32.32 20.01 -18.48
N LEU A 131 32.03 18.81 -19.03
CA LEU A 131 31.94 17.57 -18.26
C LEU A 131 33.32 17.05 -17.83
N ALA A 132 34.33 17.19 -18.69
CA ALA A 132 35.72 16.81 -18.41
C ALA A 132 36.38 17.74 -17.38
N MET A 133 35.86 18.95 -17.19
CA MET A 133 36.35 19.90 -16.18
C MET A 133 35.76 19.69 -14.78
N GLN A 134 34.75 18.82 -14.61
CA GLN A 134 34.09 18.60 -13.32
C GLN A 134 34.90 17.74 -12.35
N THR A 135 35.79 16.88 -12.86
CA THR A 135 36.78 16.17 -12.06
C THR A 135 38.04 15.97 -12.92
N ASP A 136 39.18 15.82 -12.27
CA ASP A 136 40.45 15.40 -12.86
C ASP A 136 40.42 13.95 -13.41
N LYS A 137 39.26 13.27 -13.38
CA LYS A 137 39.00 11.93 -13.93
C LYS A 137 37.70 11.80 -14.78
N GLY A 138 36.98 12.88 -15.08
CA GLY A 138 35.70 12.86 -15.82
C GLY A 138 34.47 12.38 -15.04
N ILE A 139 33.37 12.10 -15.76
CA ILE A 139 32.10 11.56 -15.21
C ILE A 139 32.08 10.05 -15.32
N ASP A 140 31.90 9.37 -14.19
CA ASP A 140 31.57 7.94 -14.19
C ASP A 140 30.11 7.75 -14.61
N ARG A 141 29.94 7.14 -15.78
CA ARG A 141 28.64 6.87 -16.40
C ARG A 141 27.69 6.10 -15.47
N ARG A 142 28.18 5.15 -14.67
CA ARG A 142 27.33 4.31 -13.80
C ARG A 142 26.75 5.13 -12.66
N TYR A 143 27.55 6.01 -12.06
CA TYR A 143 27.06 6.93 -11.03
C TYR A 143 26.13 7.99 -11.61
N TYR A 144 26.44 8.52 -12.79
CA TYR A 144 25.55 9.46 -13.46
C TYR A 144 24.19 8.85 -13.80
N GLU A 145 24.14 7.63 -14.37
CA GLU A 145 22.91 6.91 -14.67
C GLU A 145 22.08 6.68 -13.39
N LEU A 146 22.72 6.31 -12.28
CA LEU A 146 22.03 6.11 -11.00
C LEU A 146 21.48 7.41 -10.42
N CYS A 147 22.26 8.51 -10.48
CA CYS A 147 21.79 9.83 -10.06
C CYS A 147 20.63 10.32 -10.94
N ALA A 148 20.74 10.20 -12.28
CA ALA A 148 19.68 10.59 -13.20
C ALA A 148 18.39 9.80 -12.98
N LEU A 149 18.47 8.48 -12.76
CA LEU A 149 17.31 7.66 -12.43
C LEU A 149 16.72 8.01 -11.06
N SER A 150 17.56 8.38 -10.09
CA SER A 150 17.11 8.85 -8.78
C SER A 150 16.36 10.18 -8.89
N GLU A 151 16.89 11.15 -9.63
CA GLU A 151 16.23 12.44 -9.86
C GLU A 151 14.95 12.29 -10.68
N LEU A 152 14.95 11.50 -11.76
CA LEU A 152 13.73 11.20 -12.52
C LEU A 152 12.66 10.57 -11.64
N LYS A 153 13.04 9.62 -10.77
CA LYS A 153 12.11 9.03 -9.78
C LYS A 153 11.57 10.10 -8.84
N ASN A 154 12.39 11.04 -8.37
CA ASN A 154 11.95 12.13 -7.50
C ASN A 154 11.00 13.08 -8.23
N SER A 155 11.31 13.49 -9.45
CA SER A 155 10.46 14.36 -10.27
C SER A 155 9.13 13.70 -10.69
N LEU A 156 9.13 12.39 -10.98
CA LEU A 156 7.88 11.63 -11.21
C LEU A 156 7.03 11.52 -9.93
N ARG A 157 7.68 11.43 -8.76
CA ARG A 157 6.99 11.37 -7.47
C ARG A 157 6.36 12.71 -7.10
N SER A 158 7.12 13.80 -7.18
CA SER A 158 6.61 15.16 -6.98
C SER A 158 5.55 15.51 -8.01
N GLY A 159 5.67 14.99 -9.23
CA GLY A 159 4.78 15.36 -10.34
C GLY A 159 5.33 16.52 -11.17
N ASP A 160 6.59 16.91 -10.98
CA ASP A 160 7.28 17.89 -11.84
C ASP A 160 7.50 17.32 -13.26
N ILE A 161 7.56 15.99 -13.37
CA ILE A 161 7.55 15.25 -14.64
C ILE A 161 6.37 14.28 -14.62
N TRP A 162 5.70 14.14 -15.75
CA TRP A 162 4.62 13.18 -15.96
C TRP A 162 4.82 12.36 -17.24
N VAL A 163 4.10 11.24 -17.31
CA VAL A 163 4.12 10.29 -18.42
C VAL A 163 2.74 10.30 -19.06
N GLN A 164 2.68 10.72 -20.32
CA GLN A 164 1.46 10.73 -21.11
C GLN A 164 0.86 9.31 -21.20
N GLY A 165 -0.44 9.17 -20.92
CA GLY A 165 -1.14 7.88 -20.88
C GLY A 165 -0.96 7.06 -19.59
N SER A 166 -0.12 7.52 -18.64
CA SER A 166 0.02 6.85 -17.35
C SER A 166 -1.14 7.19 -16.41
N ARG A 167 -1.73 6.17 -15.77
CA ARG A 167 -2.74 6.38 -14.70
C ARG A 167 -2.11 6.84 -13.38
N GLN A 168 -0.86 6.45 -13.12
CA GLN A 168 -0.17 6.68 -11.85
C GLN A 168 0.76 7.90 -11.88
N PHE A 169 1.25 8.27 -13.06
CA PHE A 169 2.21 9.35 -13.25
C PHE A 169 1.72 10.35 -14.32
N LYS A 170 0.42 10.64 -14.39
CA LYS A 170 -0.12 11.79 -15.16
C LYS A 170 0.15 13.12 -14.46
N ASP A 171 -0.14 14.20 -15.18
CA ASP A 171 -0.11 15.57 -14.65
C ASP A 171 -0.93 15.69 -13.35
N PHE A 172 -0.50 16.54 -12.42
CA PHE A 172 -1.18 16.74 -11.15
C PHE A 172 -2.62 17.24 -11.35
N GLU A 173 -2.82 18.18 -12.28
CA GLU A 173 -4.13 18.76 -12.58
C GLU A 173 -5.09 17.70 -13.13
N ASP A 174 -4.59 16.75 -13.91
CA ASP A 174 -5.39 15.67 -14.52
C ASP A 174 -5.94 14.66 -13.49
N TYR A 175 -5.48 14.66 -12.23
CA TYR A 175 -6.10 13.87 -11.16
C TYR A 175 -7.36 14.51 -10.59
N LEU A 176 -7.43 15.83 -10.67
CA LEU A 176 -8.45 16.61 -10.02
C LEU A 176 -9.67 16.78 -10.94
N VAL A 177 -10.80 17.10 -10.33
CA VAL A 177 -11.99 17.51 -11.07
C VAL A 177 -11.64 18.71 -11.94
N PRO A 178 -12.02 18.71 -13.24
CA PRO A 178 -11.73 19.82 -14.15
C PRO A 178 -12.22 21.17 -13.59
N PRO A 179 -11.47 22.28 -13.79
CA PRO A 179 -11.81 23.59 -13.25
C PRO A 179 -13.24 24.05 -13.57
N GLU A 180 -13.71 23.80 -14.80
CA GLU A 180 -15.06 24.15 -15.25
C GLU A 180 -16.13 23.39 -14.48
N LYS A 181 -15.94 22.07 -14.31
CA LYS A 181 -16.86 21.22 -13.54
C LYS A 181 -16.86 21.62 -12.06
N PHE A 182 -15.69 21.91 -11.49
CA PHE A 182 -15.59 22.39 -10.10
C PHE A 182 -16.31 23.74 -9.91
N THR A 183 -16.11 24.69 -10.83
CA THR A 183 -16.77 26.00 -10.80
C THR A 183 -18.28 25.85 -10.88
N SER A 184 -18.79 24.97 -11.75
CA SER A 184 -20.21 24.65 -11.85
C SER A 184 -20.77 24.10 -10.54
N LEU A 185 -20.12 23.07 -9.96
CA LEU A 185 -20.53 22.48 -8.66
C LEU A 185 -20.50 23.49 -7.51
N LYS A 186 -19.53 24.42 -7.51
CA LYS A 186 -19.44 25.47 -6.51
C LYS A 186 -20.58 26.48 -6.65
N GLN A 187 -20.93 26.88 -7.88
CA GLN A 187 -22.04 27.80 -8.15
C GLN A 187 -23.40 27.19 -7.84
N SER A 188 -23.59 25.89 -8.07
CA SER A 188 -24.80 25.16 -7.70
C SER A 188 -24.88 24.82 -6.20
N SER A 189 -23.84 25.10 -5.41
CA SER A 189 -23.73 24.69 -3.99
C SER A 189 -23.83 23.17 -3.79
N GLU A 190 -23.33 22.39 -4.76
CA GLU A 190 -23.38 20.92 -4.78
C GLU A 190 -22.01 20.27 -4.47
N LEU A 191 -21.08 21.02 -3.88
CA LEU A 191 -19.80 20.45 -3.45
C LEU A 191 -20.06 19.40 -2.35
N PRO A 192 -19.61 18.14 -2.52
CA PRO A 192 -19.90 17.05 -1.58
C PRO A 192 -18.97 17.09 -0.36
N LEU A 193 -18.88 18.25 0.30
CA LEU A 193 -17.99 18.50 1.44
C LEU A 193 -18.82 18.79 2.68
N ALA A 194 -18.29 18.41 3.85
CA ALA A 194 -19.01 18.54 5.13
C ALA A 194 -18.82 19.92 5.78
N VAL A 195 -18.05 20.81 5.15
CA VAL A 195 -17.66 22.11 5.68
C VAL A 195 -18.30 23.24 4.89
N ALA A 196 -18.40 24.43 5.49
CA ALA A 196 -18.76 25.65 4.77
C ALA A 196 -17.81 25.85 3.57
N THR A 197 -18.39 26.10 2.40
CA THR A 197 -17.63 26.30 1.15
C THR A 197 -17.16 27.74 0.98
N ASP A 198 -17.77 28.68 1.69
CA ASP A 198 -17.29 30.06 1.80
C ASP A 198 -16.07 30.15 2.73
N CYS A 199 -15.02 30.78 2.24
CA CYS A 199 -13.73 30.83 2.94
C CYS A 199 -13.80 31.64 4.22
N GLU A 200 -14.45 32.81 4.19
CA GLU A 200 -14.47 33.70 5.35
C GLU A 200 -15.41 33.17 6.42
N GLN A 201 -16.55 32.60 6.03
CA GLN A 201 -17.44 31.90 6.96
C GLN A 201 -16.71 30.75 7.65
N TYR A 202 -16.08 29.85 6.88
CA TYR A 202 -15.33 28.72 7.43
C TYR A 202 -14.23 29.18 8.40
N LEU A 203 -13.39 30.13 7.96
CA LEU A 203 -12.29 30.63 8.79
C LEU A 203 -12.81 31.32 10.05
N HIS A 204 -13.89 32.10 9.96
CA HIS A 204 -14.49 32.74 11.11
C HIS A 204 -14.98 31.72 12.15
N GLU A 205 -15.75 30.72 11.71
CA GLU A 205 -16.26 29.65 12.59
C GLU A 205 -15.13 28.87 13.26
N ARG A 206 -14.13 28.43 12.48
CA ARG A 206 -13.03 27.62 13.01
C ARG A 206 -12.09 28.40 13.93
N LEU A 207 -11.75 29.65 13.59
CA LEU A 207 -10.87 30.47 14.41
C LEU A 207 -11.55 30.90 15.72
N THR A 208 -12.85 31.22 15.67
CA THR A 208 -13.62 31.53 16.89
C THR A 208 -13.66 30.34 17.84
N LEU A 209 -13.89 29.12 17.32
CA LEU A 209 -13.84 27.90 18.11
C LEU A 209 -12.44 27.67 18.69
N LEU A 210 -11.38 27.85 17.88
CA LEU A 210 -10.00 27.68 18.31
C LEU A 210 -9.62 28.62 19.45
N GLU A 211 -9.96 29.91 19.34
CA GLU A 211 -9.69 30.91 20.37
C GLU A 211 -10.45 30.58 21.67
N ALA A 212 -11.72 30.20 21.57
CA ALA A 212 -12.53 29.80 22.72
C ALA A 212 -11.96 28.58 23.45
N GLN A 213 -11.54 27.55 22.70
CA GLN A 213 -10.93 26.34 23.26
C GLN A 213 -9.55 26.62 23.87
N LEU A 214 -8.71 27.41 23.20
CA LEU A 214 -7.41 27.83 23.75
C LEU A 214 -7.57 28.59 25.06
N ALA A 215 -8.51 29.55 25.13
CA ALA A 215 -8.78 30.31 26.34
C ALA A 215 -9.29 29.43 27.48
N THR A 216 -10.14 28.45 27.17
CA THR A 216 -10.70 27.51 28.15
C THR A 216 -9.61 26.60 28.73
N VAL A 217 -8.86 25.92 27.87
CA VAL A 217 -7.78 25.02 28.29
C VAL A 217 -6.67 25.79 29.01
N ASN A 218 -6.33 27.00 28.57
CA ASN A 218 -5.33 27.84 29.26
C ASN A 218 -5.77 28.18 30.69
N ARG A 219 -7.05 28.49 30.90
CA ARG A 219 -7.61 28.76 32.24
C ARG A 219 -7.57 27.51 33.12
N MET A 220 -8.00 26.36 32.59
CA MET A 220 -7.96 25.09 33.32
C MET A 220 -6.52 24.68 33.66
N ALA A 221 -5.59 24.84 32.72
CA ALA A 221 -4.17 24.56 32.93
C ALA A 221 -3.57 25.47 34.02
N ALA A 222 -3.88 26.77 34.00
CA ALA A 222 -3.44 27.69 35.04
C ALA A 222 -3.99 27.35 36.44
N ALA A 223 -5.19 26.78 36.50
CA ALA A 223 -5.83 26.33 37.74
C ALA A 223 -5.45 24.90 38.17
N ASN A 224 -4.72 24.15 37.34
CA ASN A 224 -4.51 22.69 37.49
C ASN A 224 -5.81 21.86 37.52
N ASP A 225 -6.85 22.33 36.83
CA ASP A 225 -8.17 21.67 36.73
C ASP A 225 -8.30 20.76 35.50
N LEU A 226 -7.21 20.54 34.76
CA LEU A 226 -7.24 19.61 33.62
C LEU A 226 -7.41 18.16 34.12
N PRO A 227 -8.38 17.41 33.60
CA PRO A 227 -8.67 16.08 34.11
C PRO A 227 -7.57 15.10 33.70
N ASP A 228 -6.96 14.44 34.69
CA ASP A 228 -5.86 13.50 34.54
C ASP A 228 -4.66 14.04 33.74
N ALA A 229 -4.49 15.37 33.68
CA ALA A 229 -3.45 16.02 32.90
C ALA A 229 -2.88 17.23 33.63
N ILE A 230 -1.55 17.39 33.61
CA ILE A 230 -0.87 18.53 34.22
C ILE A 230 0.16 19.07 33.22
N ILE A 231 0.18 20.39 33.04
CA ILE A 231 1.16 21.09 32.20
C ILE A 231 2.16 21.79 33.12
N THR A 232 3.44 21.42 33.02
CA THR A 232 4.53 22.05 33.76
C THR A 232 5.57 22.63 32.79
N GLU A 233 6.58 23.33 33.32
CA GLU A 233 7.71 23.82 32.52
C GLU A 233 8.48 22.68 31.81
N SER A 234 8.46 21.47 32.37
CA SER A 234 9.06 20.27 31.77
C SER A 234 8.18 19.59 30.72
N GLY A 235 6.94 20.06 30.51
CA GLY A 235 6.01 19.54 29.51
C GLY A 235 4.70 19.00 30.09
N LEU A 236 3.94 18.29 29.26
CA LEU A 236 2.64 17.70 29.60
C LEU A 236 2.80 16.30 30.20
N LYS A 237 2.11 16.03 31.30
CA LYS A 237 1.97 14.70 31.91
C LYS A 237 0.49 14.30 31.95
N ILE A 238 0.17 13.11 31.44
CA ILE A 238 -1.18 12.53 31.50
C ILE A 238 -1.14 11.25 32.34
N THR A 239 -2.09 11.08 33.26
CA THR A 239 -2.25 9.87 34.07
C THR A 239 -2.77 8.72 33.18
N PRO A 240 -2.14 7.53 33.22
CA PRO A 240 -2.64 6.36 32.50
C PRO A 240 -4.07 6.01 32.92
N LEU A 241 -4.86 5.52 31.97
CA LEU A 241 -6.20 5.00 32.26
C LEU A 241 -6.10 3.59 32.88
N ASP A 242 -6.85 3.34 33.95
CA ASP A 242 -7.00 2.01 34.53
C ASP A 242 -7.87 1.14 33.61
N ALA A 243 -7.35 -0.02 33.21
CA ALA A 243 -8.08 -1.02 32.43
C ALA A 243 -8.44 -2.20 33.34
N ALA A 244 -9.61 -2.15 33.97
CA ALA A 244 -10.15 -3.28 34.71
C ALA A 244 -11.42 -3.78 34.00
N VAL A 245 -11.33 -4.97 33.39
CA VAL A 245 -12.53 -5.74 33.02
C VAL A 245 -13.15 -6.23 34.33
N PRO A 246 -14.44 -5.99 34.60
CA PRO A 246 -15.05 -6.48 35.83
C PRO A 246 -14.97 -8.02 35.93
N ASP A 247 -14.76 -8.56 37.13
CA ASP A 247 -14.70 -10.02 37.35
C ASP A 247 -15.97 -10.74 36.86
N THR A 248 -17.12 -10.08 36.98
CA THR A 248 -18.41 -10.58 36.47
C THR A 248 -18.45 -10.66 34.94
N ALA A 249 -17.79 -9.74 34.24
CA ALA A 249 -17.65 -9.80 32.79
C ALA A 249 -16.72 -10.96 32.38
N GLN A 250 -15.62 -11.18 33.11
CA GLN A 250 -14.73 -12.32 32.86
C GLN A 250 -15.45 -13.66 33.04
N ALA A 251 -16.24 -13.81 34.10
CA ALA A 251 -17.05 -15.01 34.32
C ALA A 251 -18.03 -15.27 33.15
N LEU A 252 -18.67 -14.23 32.61
CA LEU A 252 -19.55 -14.36 31.44
C LEU A 252 -18.80 -14.74 30.16
N ILE A 253 -17.59 -14.19 29.95
CA ILE A 253 -16.70 -14.58 28.84
C ILE A 253 -16.39 -16.08 28.92
N ASP A 254 -16.02 -16.57 30.10
CA ASP A 254 -15.65 -17.98 30.27
C ASP A 254 -16.86 -18.91 30.05
N GLN A 255 -18.02 -18.57 30.63
CA GLN A 255 -19.26 -19.33 30.46
C GLN A 255 -19.72 -19.41 29.00
N THR A 256 -19.71 -18.28 28.29
CA THR A 256 -20.09 -18.24 26.87
C THR A 256 -19.09 -19.04 26.02
N ALA A 257 -17.79 -18.90 26.26
CA ALA A 257 -16.77 -19.68 25.56
C ALA A 257 -16.97 -21.20 25.73
N MET A 258 -17.33 -21.67 26.93
CA MET A 258 -17.57 -23.09 27.22
C MET A 258 -18.77 -23.69 26.47
N VAL A 259 -19.76 -22.89 26.07
CA VAL A 259 -20.96 -23.39 25.36
C VAL A 259 -20.86 -23.30 23.84
N LEU A 260 -19.95 -22.49 23.29
CA LEU A 260 -19.78 -22.35 21.85
C LEU A 260 -19.47 -23.71 21.19
N PRO A 261 -20.08 -24.04 20.04
CA PRO A 261 -19.80 -25.31 19.38
C PRO A 261 -18.42 -25.32 18.73
N HIS A 262 -17.79 -26.49 18.74
CA HIS A 262 -16.58 -26.70 17.95
C HIS A 262 -16.91 -26.80 16.46
N VAL A 263 -16.14 -26.09 15.63
CA VAL A 263 -16.39 -26.01 14.18
C VAL A 263 -15.09 -26.03 13.39
N LYS A 264 -15.10 -26.65 12.22
CA LYS A 264 -13.99 -26.56 11.26
C LYS A 264 -14.13 -25.29 10.43
N ILE A 265 -13.03 -24.64 10.07
CA ILE A 265 -13.08 -23.42 9.25
C ILE A 265 -13.84 -23.61 7.92
N THR A 266 -13.77 -24.80 7.31
CA THR A 266 -14.52 -25.12 6.09
C THR A 266 -16.03 -25.15 6.31
N GLU A 267 -16.48 -25.70 7.43
CA GLU A 267 -17.90 -25.73 7.80
C GLU A 267 -18.40 -24.33 8.21
N LEU A 268 -17.58 -23.56 8.92
CA LEU A 268 -17.88 -22.17 9.28
C LEU A 268 -18.13 -21.32 8.02
N LEU A 269 -17.24 -21.42 7.03
CA LEU A 269 -17.39 -20.67 5.78
C LEU A 269 -18.64 -21.08 4.99
N LEU A 270 -19.02 -22.37 5.03
CA LEU A 270 -20.27 -22.82 4.41
C LEU A 270 -21.51 -22.23 5.10
N GLU A 271 -21.55 -22.22 6.43
CA GLU A 271 -22.65 -21.64 7.21
C GLU A 271 -22.79 -20.14 6.97
N VAL A 272 -21.67 -19.41 7.08
CA VAL A 272 -21.67 -17.96 6.85
C VAL A 272 -22.15 -17.62 5.44
N ASP A 273 -21.76 -18.42 4.46
CA ASP A 273 -22.19 -18.22 3.08
C ASP A 273 -23.61 -18.72 2.80
N GLU A 274 -24.17 -19.62 3.62
CA GLU A 274 -25.60 -19.94 3.59
C GLU A 274 -26.44 -18.76 4.11
N TRP A 275 -25.96 -18.06 5.14
CA TRP A 275 -26.66 -16.89 5.70
C TRP A 275 -26.57 -15.66 4.81
N THR A 276 -25.40 -15.43 4.21
CA THR A 276 -25.10 -14.17 3.51
C THR A 276 -25.07 -14.32 2.01
N GLY A 277 -24.75 -15.50 1.47
CA GLY A 277 -24.53 -15.73 0.05
C GLY A 277 -23.36 -14.95 -0.54
N PHE A 278 -22.34 -14.57 0.25
CA PHE A 278 -21.22 -13.74 -0.19
C PHE A 278 -20.46 -14.33 -1.40
N THR A 279 -20.46 -15.65 -1.61
CA THR A 279 -19.77 -16.27 -2.75
C THR A 279 -20.35 -15.88 -4.11
N ARG A 280 -21.59 -15.36 -4.16
CA ARG A 280 -22.20 -14.87 -5.40
C ARG A 280 -21.41 -13.73 -6.06
N HIS A 281 -20.62 -13.00 -5.27
CA HIS A 281 -19.84 -11.86 -5.76
C HIS A 281 -18.61 -12.28 -6.56
N PHE A 282 -18.14 -13.53 -6.43
CA PHE A 282 -17.00 -14.06 -7.20
C PHE A 282 -17.43 -14.51 -8.60
N THR A 283 -17.88 -13.56 -9.41
CA THR A 283 -18.35 -13.78 -10.77
C THR A 283 -17.21 -13.95 -11.77
N HIS A 284 -17.44 -14.69 -12.85
CA HIS A 284 -16.47 -14.93 -13.91
C HIS A 284 -16.13 -13.62 -14.64
N LEU A 285 -14.83 -13.34 -14.82
CA LEU A 285 -14.29 -12.07 -15.34
C LEU A 285 -14.91 -11.62 -16.68
N LYS A 286 -15.23 -12.57 -17.58
CA LYS A 286 -15.75 -12.26 -18.91
C LYS A 286 -17.27 -12.36 -19.04
N SER A 287 -17.88 -13.35 -18.41
CA SER A 287 -19.30 -13.65 -18.61
C SER A 287 -20.18 -13.15 -17.48
N GLY A 288 -19.62 -12.84 -16.30
CA GLY A 288 -20.39 -12.50 -15.11
C GLY A 288 -21.02 -13.70 -14.41
N ASP A 289 -20.81 -14.92 -14.90
CA ASP A 289 -21.42 -16.14 -14.34
C ASP A 289 -20.90 -16.46 -12.93
N LEU A 290 -21.75 -17.09 -12.13
CA LEU A 290 -21.37 -17.62 -10.82
C LEU A 290 -20.38 -18.77 -10.95
N ALA A 291 -19.51 -18.94 -9.95
CA ALA A 291 -18.67 -20.12 -9.85
C ALA A 291 -19.54 -21.38 -9.72
N LYS A 292 -19.38 -22.33 -10.66
CA LYS A 292 -20.18 -23.57 -10.69
C LYS A 292 -19.90 -24.47 -9.48
N ASP A 293 -18.67 -24.49 -9.01
CA ASP A 293 -18.25 -25.25 -7.83
C ASP A 293 -17.90 -24.29 -6.69
N LYS A 294 -18.86 -24.15 -5.79
CA LYS A 294 -18.80 -23.29 -4.61
C LYS A 294 -17.72 -23.74 -3.62
N ASN A 295 -17.56 -25.04 -3.41
CA ASN A 295 -16.57 -25.59 -2.48
C ASN A 295 -15.15 -25.34 -2.99
N LEU A 296 -14.94 -25.47 -4.30
CA LEU A 296 -13.65 -25.19 -4.92
C LEU A 296 -13.30 -23.69 -4.88
N LEU A 297 -14.29 -22.80 -5.03
CA LEU A 297 -14.12 -21.36 -4.82
C LEU A 297 -13.71 -21.07 -3.37
N LEU A 298 -14.45 -21.59 -2.39
CA LEU A 298 -14.12 -21.41 -0.97
C LEU A 298 -12.75 -22.00 -0.61
N THR A 299 -12.33 -23.10 -1.27
CA THR A 299 -10.97 -23.65 -1.15
C THR A 299 -9.91 -22.65 -1.62
N THR A 300 -10.19 -21.94 -2.71
CA THR A 300 -9.29 -20.92 -3.26
C THR A 300 -9.15 -19.74 -2.30
N ILE A 301 -10.28 -19.23 -1.80
CA ILE A 301 -10.32 -18.14 -0.81
C ILE A 301 -9.58 -18.54 0.46
N LEU A 302 -9.84 -19.75 0.98
CA LEU A 302 -9.19 -20.26 2.18
C LEU A 302 -7.67 -20.39 1.99
N ALA A 303 -7.20 -20.82 0.81
CA ALA A 303 -5.78 -20.94 0.50
C ALA A 303 -5.02 -19.61 0.55
N ASP A 304 -5.68 -18.52 0.17
CA ASP A 304 -5.16 -17.16 0.30
C ASP A 304 -5.16 -16.73 1.76
N ALA A 305 -6.27 -16.93 2.48
CA ALA A 305 -6.47 -16.51 3.86
C ALA A 305 -5.50 -17.16 4.86
N ILE A 306 -5.24 -18.46 4.74
CA ILE A 306 -4.38 -19.19 5.69
C ILE A 306 -2.90 -19.17 5.31
N ASN A 307 -2.52 -18.44 4.26
CA ASN A 307 -1.15 -18.39 3.70
C ASN A 307 -0.58 -19.72 3.17
N LEU A 308 -1.42 -20.72 2.86
CA LEU A 308 -0.93 -22.01 2.37
C LEU A 308 -0.52 -21.93 0.89
N GLY A 309 -1.35 -21.23 0.09
CA GLY A 309 -1.22 -21.12 -1.36
C GLY A 309 -1.72 -22.36 -2.11
N LEU A 310 -2.02 -22.18 -3.40
CA LEU A 310 -2.81 -23.14 -4.18
C LEU A 310 -2.16 -24.52 -4.34
N THR A 311 -0.83 -24.60 -4.45
CA THR A 311 -0.12 -25.88 -4.63
C THR A 311 -0.29 -26.79 -3.42
N LYS A 312 -0.01 -26.28 -2.22
CA LYS A 312 -0.16 -27.04 -0.98
C LYS A 312 -1.62 -27.26 -0.61
N MET A 313 -2.50 -26.33 -0.97
CA MET A 313 -3.94 -26.53 -0.82
C MET A 313 -4.45 -27.70 -1.67
N ALA A 314 -4.00 -27.85 -2.92
CA ALA A 314 -4.38 -28.97 -3.77
C ALA A 314 -3.93 -30.33 -3.19
N GLU A 315 -2.77 -30.38 -2.51
CA GLU A 315 -2.29 -31.59 -1.82
C GLU A 315 -3.11 -31.89 -0.55
N SER A 316 -3.64 -30.85 0.11
CA SER A 316 -4.36 -30.96 1.40
C SER A 316 -5.88 -31.09 1.27
N CYS A 317 -6.41 -30.99 0.05
CA CYS A 317 -7.83 -31.06 -0.25
C CYS A 317 -8.10 -32.20 -1.24
N PRO A 318 -8.59 -33.37 -0.78
CA PRO A 318 -8.94 -34.48 -1.64
C PRO A 318 -9.91 -34.10 -2.77
N GLY A 319 -9.63 -34.52 -4.01
CA GLY A 319 -10.48 -34.26 -5.18
C GLY A 319 -10.22 -32.93 -5.89
N THR A 320 -9.31 -32.11 -5.38
CA THR A 320 -8.90 -30.83 -5.95
C THR A 320 -7.55 -30.93 -6.64
N THR A 321 -7.32 -30.13 -7.67
CA THR A 321 -6.01 -30.02 -8.35
C THR A 321 -5.58 -28.56 -8.41
N TYR A 322 -4.26 -28.34 -8.51
CA TYR A 322 -3.72 -26.99 -8.68
C TYR A 322 -4.33 -26.27 -9.89
N ALA A 323 -4.48 -26.97 -11.02
CA ALA A 323 -5.03 -26.39 -12.25
C ALA A 323 -6.46 -25.87 -12.05
N LYS A 324 -7.31 -26.62 -11.31
CA LYS A 324 -8.67 -26.20 -10.97
C LYS A 324 -8.69 -24.94 -10.10
N LEU A 325 -7.86 -24.91 -9.05
CA LEU A 325 -7.76 -23.74 -8.15
C LEU A 325 -7.19 -22.51 -8.86
N ALA A 326 -6.13 -22.68 -9.66
CA ALA A 326 -5.51 -21.59 -10.40
C ALA A 326 -6.47 -21.00 -11.44
N TRP A 327 -7.29 -21.85 -12.09
CA TRP A 327 -8.33 -21.40 -13.00
C TRP A 327 -9.38 -20.55 -12.27
N LEU A 328 -9.90 -21.02 -11.13
CA LEU A 328 -10.86 -20.23 -10.33
C LEU A 328 -10.25 -18.92 -9.85
N GLN A 329 -9.02 -18.93 -9.34
CA GLN A 329 -8.35 -17.70 -8.91
C GLN A 329 -8.25 -16.71 -10.07
N ALA A 330 -7.75 -17.15 -11.24
CA ALA A 330 -7.56 -16.28 -12.40
C ALA A 330 -8.85 -15.69 -12.97
N TRP A 331 -9.97 -16.43 -12.92
CA TRP A 331 -11.20 -16.03 -13.58
C TRP A 331 -12.28 -15.47 -12.65
N HIS A 332 -12.25 -15.82 -11.35
CA HIS A 332 -13.30 -15.44 -10.40
C HIS A 332 -12.79 -14.58 -9.23
N THR A 333 -11.49 -14.57 -8.94
CA THR A 333 -10.95 -13.75 -7.84
C THR A 333 -10.28 -12.50 -8.37
N ARG A 334 -10.63 -11.36 -7.79
CA ARG A 334 -10.06 -10.03 -8.03
C ARG A 334 -10.34 -9.17 -6.81
N ASP A 335 -9.77 -7.97 -6.76
CA ASP A 335 -9.98 -7.10 -5.62
C ASP A 335 -11.45 -6.72 -5.45
N GLU A 336 -12.13 -6.42 -6.56
CA GLU A 336 -13.53 -6.00 -6.57
C GLU A 336 -14.45 -7.09 -6.03
N THR A 337 -14.17 -8.37 -6.33
CA THR A 337 -14.97 -9.49 -5.80
C THR A 337 -14.75 -9.71 -4.33
N TYR A 338 -13.51 -9.53 -3.86
CA TYR A 338 -13.21 -9.59 -2.43
C TYR A 338 -13.87 -8.42 -1.68
N SER A 339 -13.79 -7.20 -2.21
CA SER A 339 -14.36 -6.01 -1.58
C SER A 339 -15.88 -6.08 -1.49
N THR A 340 -16.56 -6.53 -2.55
CA THR A 340 -18.03 -6.70 -2.54
C THR A 340 -18.47 -7.88 -1.66
N ALA A 341 -17.77 -9.01 -1.69
CA ALA A 341 -18.04 -10.12 -0.77
C ALA A 341 -17.81 -9.73 0.70
N LEU A 342 -16.77 -8.93 0.98
CA LEU A 342 -16.46 -8.43 2.31
C LEU A 342 -17.57 -7.50 2.80
N ALA A 343 -18.04 -6.58 1.96
CA ALA A 343 -19.14 -5.70 2.28
C ALA A 343 -20.41 -6.47 2.66
N GLU A 344 -20.70 -7.58 1.98
CA GLU A 344 -21.84 -8.43 2.35
C GLU A 344 -21.73 -8.98 3.78
N LEU A 345 -20.55 -9.46 4.18
CA LEU A 345 -20.30 -9.95 5.53
C LEU A 345 -20.35 -8.83 6.58
N VAL A 346 -19.76 -7.68 6.26
CA VAL A 346 -19.77 -6.49 7.11
C VAL A 346 -21.20 -5.98 7.31
N ASN A 347 -22.01 -5.95 6.25
CA ASN A 347 -23.41 -5.53 6.30
C ASN A 347 -24.27 -6.50 7.11
N ALA A 348 -24.02 -7.81 6.99
CA ALA A 348 -24.67 -8.81 7.81
C ALA A 348 -24.33 -8.64 9.30
N GLN A 349 -23.06 -8.39 9.63
CA GLN A 349 -22.64 -8.06 11.00
C GLN A 349 -23.31 -6.77 11.48
N PHE A 350 -23.32 -5.73 10.66
CA PHE A 350 -23.86 -4.42 10.99
C PHE A 350 -25.35 -4.45 11.34
N ARG A 351 -26.11 -5.28 10.63
CA ARG A 351 -27.54 -5.45 10.86
C ARG A 351 -27.86 -6.43 11.99
N HIS A 352 -26.88 -7.16 12.51
CA HIS A 352 -27.10 -8.15 13.55
C HIS A 352 -27.36 -7.46 14.91
N PRO A 353 -28.50 -7.70 15.58
CA PRO A 353 -28.85 -6.97 16.81
C PRO A 353 -27.80 -7.06 17.91
N PHE A 354 -27.23 -8.26 18.12
CA PHE A 354 -26.16 -8.48 19.09
C PHE A 354 -24.91 -7.61 18.86
N ALA A 355 -24.64 -7.21 17.61
CA ALA A 355 -23.50 -6.34 17.31
C ALA A 355 -23.64 -4.93 17.91
N GLY A 356 -24.89 -4.49 18.15
CA GLY A 356 -25.21 -3.21 18.78
C GLY A 356 -24.66 -3.06 20.21
N HIS A 357 -24.31 -4.16 20.89
CA HIS A 357 -23.67 -4.10 22.21
C HIS A 357 -22.23 -3.57 22.17
N TRP A 358 -21.56 -3.60 21.01
CA TRP A 358 -20.16 -3.14 20.89
C TRP A 358 -20.01 -1.74 20.29
N GLY A 359 -21.02 -1.28 19.56
CA GLY A 359 -21.04 -0.02 18.84
C GLY A 359 -22.19 0.04 17.83
N ASP A 360 -22.44 1.23 17.30
CA ASP A 360 -23.51 1.51 16.35
C ASP A 360 -23.02 1.55 14.89
N GLY A 361 -21.76 1.18 14.63
CA GLY A 361 -21.16 1.18 13.30
C GLY A 361 -20.72 2.57 12.82
N THR A 362 -20.71 3.59 13.68
CA THR A 362 -20.27 4.95 13.33
C THR A 362 -18.80 5.20 13.64
N THR A 363 -18.17 4.35 14.46
CA THR A 363 -16.75 4.52 14.81
C THR A 363 -15.90 3.37 14.27
N SER A 364 -14.63 3.65 14.02
CA SER A 364 -13.70 2.64 13.52
C SER A 364 -12.26 2.91 13.92
N SER A 365 -11.40 1.91 13.74
CA SER A 365 -9.96 2.05 13.91
C SER A 365 -9.22 1.48 12.71
N SER A 366 -7.97 1.89 12.50
CA SER A 366 -7.08 1.21 11.57
C SER A 366 -5.67 1.03 12.12
N ASP A 367 -5.08 -0.11 11.77
CA ASP A 367 -3.72 -0.47 12.17
C ASP A 367 -3.00 -1.26 11.07
N GLY A 368 -1.68 -1.12 11.06
CA GLY A 368 -0.77 -1.77 10.15
C GLY A 368 -0.12 -3.00 10.77
N GLN A 369 -0.53 -4.19 10.32
CA GLN A 369 0.10 -5.44 10.75
C GLN A 369 1.25 -5.83 9.81
N ASN A 370 2.48 -5.92 10.34
CA ASN A 370 3.64 -6.31 9.55
C ASN A 370 3.80 -7.84 9.48
N PHE A 371 3.87 -8.35 8.25
CA PHE A 371 4.18 -9.73 7.91
C PHE A 371 5.57 -9.79 7.28
N ARG A 372 6.42 -10.67 7.79
CA ARG A 372 7.79 -10.84 7.27
C ARG A 372 7.76 -11.34 5.83
N THR A 373 8.67 -10.86 4.99
CA THR A 373 8.87 -11.41 3.64
C THR A 373 10.08 -12.32 3.60
N ALA A 374 9.92 -13.46 2.95
CA ALA A 374 10.97 -14.46 2.82
C ALA A 374 11.16 -14.89 1.36
N SER A 375 12.29 -15.55 1.07
CA SER A 375 12.61 -16.10 -0.25
C SER A 375 12.49 -15.03 -1.36
N LYS A 376 11.74 -15.32 -2.43
CA LYS A 376 11.55 -14.45 -3.61
C LYS A 376 10.90 -13.10 -3.28
N ALA A 377 10.15 -13.00 -2.18
CA ALA A 377 9.54 -11.75 -1.75
C ALA A 377 10.53 -10.80 -1.05
N LYS A 378 11.69 -11.30 -0.59
CA LYS A 378 12.69 -10.52 0.16
C LYS A 378 13.22 -9.32 -0.63
N SER A 379 13.41 -9.47 -1.94
CA SER A 379 13.86 -8.39 -2.83
C SER A 379 12.83 -7.28 -3.03
N THR A 380 11.56 -7.58 -2.76
CA THR A 380 10.46 -6.61 -2.90
C THR A 380 10.05 -6.01 -1.55
N GLY A 381 10.33 -6.69 -0.44
CA GLY A 381 10.03 -6.20 0.92
C GLY A 381 10.93 -5.05 1.33
N HIS A 382 10.47 -4.26 2.30
CA HIS A 382 11.25 -3.16 2.88
C HIS A 382 11.51 -3.41 4.36
N ILE A 383 12.63 -2.90 4.86
CA ILE A 383 13.02 -3.00 6.27
C ILE A 383 12.42 -1.79 6.99
N ASN A 384 11.68 -2.02 8.07
CA ASN A 384 11.29 -0.97 9.01
C ASN A 384 11.89 -1.30 10.37
N PRO A 385 12.82 -0.46 10.88
CA PRO A 385 13.46 -0.66 12.17
C PRO A 385 12.48 -0.88 13.34
N LYS A 386 11.27 -0.30 13.29
CA LYS A 386 10.20 -0.50 14.30
C LYS A 386 9.81 -1.98 14.47
N TYR A 387 9.89 -2.75 13.39
CA TYR A 387 9.45 -4.15 13.36
C TYR A 387 10.62 -5.14 13.14
N GLY A 388 11.86 -4.66 13.25
CA GLY A 388 13.08 -5.46 13.13
C GLY A 388 13.87 -5.25 11.84
N SER A 389 14.93 -6.04 11.67
CA SER A 389 15.89 -5.94 10.56
C SER A 389 15.50 -6.76 9.32
N SER A 390 14.38 -7.49 9.38
CA SER A 390 13.91 -8.33 8.27
C SER A 390 12.96 -7.58 7.35
N PRO A 391 13.08 -7.73 6.02
CA PRO A 391 12.12 -7.17 5.08
C PRO A 391 10.71 -7.69 5.37
N GLY A 392 9.71 -6.81 5.23
CA GLY A 392 8.31 -7.13 5.48
C GLY A 392 7.34 -6.42 4.55
N ARG A 393 6.06 -6.73 4.73
CA ARG A 393 4.90 -6.08 4.13
C ARG A 393 3.90 -5.76 5.23
N THR A 394 3.32 -4.57 5.20
CA THR A 394 2.28 -4.19 6.14
C THR A 394 0.91 -4.40 5.48
N PHE A 395 0.02 -5.13 6.15
CA PHE A 395 -1.40 -5.14 5.81
C PHE A 395 -2.09 -4.10 6.69
N TYR A 396 -2.52 -3.02 6.06
CA TYR A 396 -3.22 -1.93 6.73
C TYR A 396 -4.71 -2.21 6.69
N THR A 397 -5.33 -2.41 7.86
CA THR A 397 -6.71 -2.90 7.96
C THR A 397 -7.56 -1.93 8.78
N HIS A 398 -8.77 -1.67 8.29
CA HIS A 398 -9.80 -0.89 8.98
C HIS A 398 -10.84 -1.80 9.60
N ILE A 399 -11.27 -1.46 10.82
CA ILE A 399 -12.16 -2.29 11.64
C ILE A 399 -13.20 -1.38 12.29
N SER A 400 -14.47 -1.76 12.19
CA SER A 400 -15.57 -1.06 12.86
C SER A 400 -15.54 -1.31 14.37
N ASP A 401 -16.24 -0.46 15.12
CA ASP A 401 -16.54 -0.72 16.54
C ASP A 401 -17.31 -2.02 16.79
N GLN A 402 -17.98 -2.57 15.78
CA GLN A 402 -18.61 -3.89 15.80
C GLN A 402 -17.68 -5.04 15.40
N TYR A 403 -16.37 -4.83 15.45
CA TYR A 403 -15.29 -5.80 15.16
C TYR A 403 -15.17 -6.28 13.71
N ALA A 404 -16.08 -5.90 12.81
CA ALA A 404 -15.99 -6.28 11.41
C ALA A 404 -14.85 -5.53 10.70
N PRO A 405 -13.88 -6.23 10.09
CA PRO A 405 -12.85 -5.59 9.29
C PRO A 405 -13.41 -5.27 7.89
N PHE A 406 -13.57 -4.00 7.56
CA PHE A 406 -14.32 -3.59 6.35
C PHE A 406 -13.42 -3.18 5.18
N HIS A 407 -12.13 -2.97 5.39
CA HIS A 407 -11.19 -2.63 4.33
C HIS A 407 -9.77 -3.09 4.68
N THR A 408 -8.99 -3.51 3.68
CA THR A 408 -7.59 -3.85 3.86
C THR A 408 -6.76 -3.46 2.64
N LYS A 409 -5.49 -3.07 2.86
CA LYS A 409 -4.57 -2.71 1.78
C LYS A 409 -3.15 -3.17 2.10
N VAL A 410 -2.48 -3.75 1.11
CA VAL A 410 -1.05 -4.07 1.19
C VAL A 410 -0.25 -2.80 0.95
N VAL A 411 0.56 -2.41 1.93
CA VAL A 411 1.39 -1.21 1.86
C VAL A 411 2.86 -1.56 2.05
N ASN A 412 3.73 -0.77 1.40
CA ASN A 412 5.17 -0.92 1.53
C ASN A 412 5.64 -0.45 2.90
N VAL A 413 6.42 -1.30 3.55
CA VAL A 413 7.03 -1.03 4.85
C VAL A 413 7.91 0.23 4.76
N GLY A 414 7.63 1.23 5.60
CA GLY A 414 8.37 2.51 5.65
C GLY A 414 7.69 3.71 4.97
N LEU A 415 6.55 3.52 4.27
CA LEU A 415 5.64 4.63 3.99
C LEU A 415 4.86 4.97 5.27
N ARG A 416 4.53 6.25 5.50
CA ARG A 416 3.70 6.63 6.65
C ARG A 416 2.31 6.01 6.50
N ASP A 417 1.97 5.08 7.40
CA ASP A 417 0.71 4.32 7.40
C ASP A 417 -0.52 5.25 7.35
N SER A 418 -0.40 6.44 7.96
CA SER A 418 -1.39 7.52 7.96
C SER A 418 -1.90 7.95 6.57
N THR A 419 -1.13 7.71 5.50
CA THR A 419 -1.54 8.09 4.13
C THR A 419 -2.68 7.23 3.59
N TYR A 420 -2.90 6.03 4.15
CA TYR A 420 -3.93 5.09 3.68
C TYR A 420 -5.20 5.08 4.54
N VAL A 421 -5.24 5.88 5.63
CA VAL A 421 -6.40 6.01 6.53
C VAL A 421 -7.66 6.37 5.74
N LEU A 422 -7.58 7.46 4.97
CA LEU A 422 -8.71 7.99 4.21
C LEU A 422 -9.19 7.04 3.09
N ASP A 423 -8.28 6.27 2.50
CA ASP A 423 -8.65 5.34 1.43
C ASP A 423 -9.67 4.32 1.95
N GLY A 424 -9.44 3.74 3.13
CA GLY A 424 -10.35 2.73 3.69
C GLY A 424 -11.68 3.30 4.15
N LEU A 425 -11.72 4.59 4.53
CA LEU A 425 -12.95 5.28 4.95
C LEU A 425 -13.83 5.73 3.77
N LEU A 426 -13.23 5.98 2.61
CA LEU A 426 -13.92 6.48 1.43
C LEU A 426 -14.28 5.38 0.43
N TYR A 427 -13.45 4.34 0.33
CA TYR A 427 -13.50 3.35 -0.75
C TYR A 427 -13.81 1.94 -0.21
N HIS A 428 -14.80 1.84 0.66
CA HIS A 428 -15.39 0.57 1.09
C HIS A 428 -16.80 0.41 0.51
N GLU A 429 -17.22 -0.83 0.25
CA GLU A 429 -18.52 -1.12 -0.36
C GLU A 429 -19.62 -1.41 0.69
N SER A 430 -19.31 -1.33 2.00
CA SER A 430 -20.27 -1.58 3.08
C SER A 430 -21.20 -0.40 3.38
N ASP A 431 -22.32 -0.69 4.03
CA ASP A 431 -23.35 0.26 4.49
C ASP A 431 -22.93 1.08 5.72
N LEU A 432 -21.77 0.76 6.31
CA LEU A 432 -21.21 1.51 7.44
C LEU A 432 -21.08 3.00 7.12
N ARG A 433 -21.43 3.84 8.08
CA ARG A 433 -21.31 5.29 7.98
C ARG A 433 -20.35 5.78 9.04
N ILE A 434 -19.06 5.61 8.78
CA ILE A 434 -18.03 6.00 9.73
C ILE A 434 -18.02 7.53 9.88
N GLU A 435 -18.18 7.99 11.10
CA GLU A 435 -18.10 9.39 11.52
C GLU A 435 -16.79 9.68 12.25
N GLU A 436 -16.33 8.76 13.11
CA GLU A 436 -15.09 8.90 13.89
C GLU A 436 -14.10 7.77 13.61
N HIS A 437 -12.81 8.11 13.50
CA HIS A 437 -11.76 7.14 13.19
C HIS A 437 -10.52 7.26 14.08
N TYR A 438 -10.08 6.12 14.62
CA TYR A 438 -8.94 5.96 15.52
C TYR A 438 -7.72 5.36 14.83
N THR A 439 -6.53 5.89 15.12
CA THR A 439 -5.26 5.36 14.57
C THR A 439 -4.14 5.46 15.59
N ASP A 440 -3.14 4.57 15.53
CA ASP A 440 -1.92 4.71 16.33
C ASP A 440 -0.99 5.82 15.80
N THR A 441 -0.20 6.39 16.71
CA THR A 441 0.62 7.62 16.62
C THR A 441 1.61 7.68 15.42
N ALA A 442 1.83 6.58 14.71
CA ALA A 442 2.89 6.46 13.72
C ALA A 442 2.60 7.27 12.42
N GLY A 443 2.82 8.59 12.48
CA GLY A 443 3.05 9.42 11.31
C GLY A 443 1.86 10.22 10.78
N PHE A 444 0.89 10.60 11.61
CA PHE A 444 -0.14 11.55 11.18
C PHE A 444 0.51 12.87 10.73
N THR A 445 -0.05 13.49 9.69
CA THR A 445 0.40 14.77 9.15
C THR A 445 -0.73 15.77 9.25
N ASP A 446 -0.42 17.06 9.33
CA ASP A 446 -1.43 18.12 9.29
C ASP A 446 -2.37 17.94 8.06
N HIS A 447 -1.83 17.52 6.91
CA HIS A 447 -2.64 17.24 5.72
C HIS A 447 -3.74 16.18 5.94
N VAL A 448 -3.49 15.17 6.79
CA VAL A 448 -4.51 14.15 7.11
C VAL A 448 -5.60 14.74 7.99
N PHE A 449 -5.25 15.52 9.03
CA PHE A 449 -6.23 16.26 9.84
C PHE A 449 -7.11 17.17 8.98
N ALA A 450 -6.49 17.90 8.04
CA ALA A 450 -7.19 18.76 7.12
C ALA A 450 -8.20 18.00 6.25
N LEU A 451 -7.75 16.94 5.57
CA LEU A 451 -8.61 16.16 4.68
C LEU A 451 -9.72 15.42 5.43
N MET A 452 -9.44 14.86 6.63
CA MET A 452 -10.46 14.21 7.45
C MET A 452 -11.58 15.18 7.78
N HIS A 453 -11.24 16.40 8.24
CA HIS A 453 -12.22 17.43 8.55
C HIS A 453 -13.04 17.86 7.31
N LEU A 454 -12.37 18.16 6.18
CA LEU A 454 -13.04 18.57 4.93
C LEU A 454 -14.02 17.50 4.41
N LEU A 455 -13.70 16.22 4.62
CA LEU A 455 -14.50 15.09 4.14
C LEU A 455 -15.59 14.63 5.12
N GLY A 456 -15.63 15.23 6.32
CA GLY A 456 -16.66 15.00 7.34
C GLY A 456 -16.32 13.96 8.41
N PHE A 457 -15.04 13.57 8.55
CA PHE A 457 -14.60 12.59 9.54
C PHE A 457 -13.99 13.28 10.76
N ARG A 458 -14.40 12.85 11.96
CA ARG A 458 -13.69 13.16 13.21
C ARG A 458 -12.47 12.25 13.30
N PHE A 459 -11.28 12.85 13.18
CA PHE A 459 -10.03 12.11 13.30
C PHE A 459 -9.52 12.13 14.73
N ALA A 460 -9.37 10.95 15.32
CA ALA A 460 -9.00 10.79 16.72
C ALA A 460 -7.78 9.86 16.87
N PRO A 461 -6.56 10.32 16.49
CA PRO A 461 -5.35 9.53 16.65
C PRO A 461 -4.95 9.44 18.13
N ARG A 462 -4.42 8.28 18.54
CA ARG A 462 -3.71 8.17 19.83
C ARG A 462 -2.37 8.90 19.69
N ILE A 463 -2.10 9.83 20.60
CA ILE A 463 -0.84 10.60 20.61
C ILE A 463 0.04 10.11 21.75
N ARG A 464 1.09 9.32 21.44
CA ARG A 464 2.07 8.82 22.41
C ARG A 464 2.97 9.93 22.98
N ASP A 465 3.48 10.83 22.14
CA ASP A 465 4.44 11.88 22.53
C ASP A 465 3.78 13.26 22.56
N LEU A 466 2.69 13.39 23.33
CA LEU A 466 1.88 14.62 23.35
C LEU A 466 2.66 15.83 23.90
N GLY A 467 3.64 15.60 24.78
CA GLY A 467 4.54 16.65 25.30
C GLY A 467 5.42 17.32 24.23
N ASP A 468 5.76 16.59 23.16
CA ASP A 468 6.52 17.13 22.01
C ASP A 468 5.62 17.78 20.96
N THR A 469 4.31 17.58 21.08
CA THR A 469 3.35 18.03 20.08
C THR A 469 3.07 19.52 20.25
N LYS A 470 3.27 20.28 19.17
CA LYS A 470 3.10 21.73 19.16
C LYS A 470 1.69 22.19 18.78
N LEU A 471 1.16 23.14 19.55
CA LEU A 471 -0.08 23.89 19.29
C LEU A 471 0.19 25.11 18.40
N TYR A 472 -0.79 25.47 17.58
CA TYR A 472 -0.72 26.65 16.70
C TYR A 472 -1.85 27.62 17.00
N ILE A 473 -1.51 28.89 17.15
CA ILE A 473 -2.45 29.94 17.54
C ILE A 473 -2.72 30.92 16.39
N PRO A 474 -3.88 31.59 16.36
CA PRO A 474 -4.08 32.75 15.49
C PRO A 474 -3.06 33.86 15.78
N LYS A 475 -2.81 34.73 14.81
CA LYS A 475 -2.01 35.94 15.06
C LYS A 475 -2.84 36.94 15.87
N GLY A 476 -2.36 37.33 17.04
CA GLY A 476 -3.00 38.32 17.90
C GLY A 476 -2.23 38.54 19.21
N ASP A 477 -2.80 39.36 20.10
CA ASP A 477 -2.17 39.78 21.37
C ASP A 477 -2.51 38.87 22.56
N ALA A 478 -3.37 37.86 22.36
CA ALA A 478 -3.77 36.94 23.42
C ALA A 478 -2.58 36.11 23.92
N ALA A 479 -2.24 36.28 25.20
CA ALA A 479 -1.21 35.51 25.87
C ALA A 479 -1.81 34.23 26.49
N TYR A 480 -1.40 33.08 25.99
CA TYR A 480 -1.75 31.77 26.54
C TYR A 480 -0.59 31.25 27.42
N ASP A 481 -0.32 31.95 28.53
CA ASP A 481 0.88 31.72 29.34
C ASP A 481 1.01 30.30 29.88
N ALA A 482 -0.09 29.67 30.30
CA ALA A 482 -0.09 28.30 30.80
C ALA A 482 0.15 27.26 29.69
N LEU A 483 -0.16 27.60 28.44
CA LEU A 483 0.08 26.73 27.27
C LEU A 483 1.40 27.03 26.55
N LYS A 484 2.14 28.05 26.98
CA LYS A 484 3.38 28.53 26.34
C LYS A 484 4.40 27.42 26.03
N PRO A 485 4.65 26.39 26.88
CA PRO A 485 5.58 25.31 26.56
C PRO A 485 5.17 24.48 25.32
N MET A 486 3.87 24.41 25.04
CA MET A 486 3.30 23.63 23.94
C MET A 486 3.10 24.45 22.65
N ILE A 487 3.15 25.79 22.69
CA ILE A 487 2.96 26.63 21.49
C ILE A 487 4.17 26.53 20.56
N GLY A 488 3.94 26.18 19.29
CA GLY A 488 4.98 26.07 18.27
C GLY A 488 5.01 27.20 17.25
N GLY A 489 3.97 28.02 17.15
CA GLY A 489 3.93 29.14 16.21
C GLY A 489 2.53 29.66 15.92
N THR A 490 2.46 30.55 14.92
CA THR A 490 1.21 31.18 14.47
C THR A 490 0.74 30.62 13.13
N LEU A 491 -0.58 30.64 12.91
CA LEU A 491 -1.22 30.19 11.68
C LEU A 491 -1.06 31.20 10.54
N ASN A 492 -0.82 30.73 9.32
CA ASN A 492 -0.76 31.59 8.12
C ASN A 492 -2.10 31.61 7.35
N ILE A 493 -3.09 32.34 7.90
CA ILE A 493 -4.45 32.42 7.34
C ILE A 493 -4.48 33.04 5.95
N LYS A 494 -3.59 33.99 5.65
CA LYS A 494 -3.49 34.60 4.32
C LYS A 494 -3.23 33.56 3.23
N HIS A 495 -2.44 32.53 3.55
CA HIS A 495 -2.12 31.48 2.60
C HIS A 495 -3.26 30.48 2.41
N VAL A 496 -4.03 30.19 3.46
CA VAL A 496 -5.26 29.40 3.36
C VAL A 496 -6.26 30.08 2.42
N ARG A 497 -6.47 31.40 2.60
CA ARG A 497 -7.35 32.20 1.71
C ARG A 497 -6.91 32.15 0.25
N ALA A 498 -5.62 32.28 -0.01
CA ALA A 498 -5.09 32.31 -1.38
C ALA A 498 -5.32 31.01 -2.16
N HIS A 499 -5.40 29.86 -1.48
CA HIS A 499 -5.51 28.53 -2.09
C HIS A 499 -6.80 27.79 -1.70
N TRP A 500 -7.82 28.50 -1.20
CA TRP A 500 -9.05 27.89 -0.68
C TRP A 500 -9.77 27.05 -1.74
N ASP A 501 -9.93 27.59 -2.94
CA ASP A 501 -10.61 26.88 -4.04
C ASP A 501 -9.84 25.62 -4.48
N GLU A 502 -8.50 25.65 -4.44
CA GLU A 502 -7.68 24.48 -4.73
C GLU A 502 -7.83 23.40 -3.64
N ILE A 503 -7.94 23.79 -2.36
CA ILE A 503 -8.23 22.89 -1.24
C ILE A 503 -9.59 22.21 -1.44
N LEU A 504 -10.64 22.99 -1.73
CA LEU A 504 -11.98 22.47 -1.97
C LEU A 504 -12.02 21.56 -3.20
N ARG A 505 -11.32 21.93 -4.28
CA ARG A 505 -11.22 21.11 -5.50
C ARG A 505 -10.52 19.79 -5.22
N LEU A 506 -9.43 19.80 -4.45
CA LEU A 506 -8.72 18.61 -4.01
C LEU A 506 -9.63 17.68 -3.19
N ALA A 507 -10.28 18.22 -2.15
CA ALA A 507 -11.17 17.43 -1.29
C ALA A 507 -12.36 16.87 -2.07
N THR A 508 -12.94 17.66 -2.98
CA THR A 508 -14.04 17.22 -3.86
C THR A 508 -13.61 16.09 -4.78
N SER A 509 -12.41 16.19 -5.36
CA SER A 509 -11.83 15.16 -6.24
C SER A 509 -11.64 13.83 -5.51
N ILE A 510 -11.18 13.90 -4.26
CA ILE A 510 -11.05 12.74 -3.38
C ILE A 510 -12.43 12.17 -3.04
N LYS A 511 -13.40 13.01 -2.62
CA LYS A 511 -14.74 12.54 -2.25
C LYS A 511 -15.48 11.88 -3.41
N GLN A 512 -15.34 12.40 -4.64
CA GLN A 512 -15.94 11.83 -5.85
C GLN A 512 -15.20 10.59 -6.37
N GLY A 513 -14.04 10.25 -5.81
CA GLY A 513 -13.23 9.10 -6.24
C GLY A 513 -12.49 9.30 -7.57
N THR A 514 -12.30 10.55 -8.04
CA THR A 514 -11.46 10.80 -9.24
C THR A 514 -9.99 10.47 -8.98
N VAL A 515 -9.57 10.57 -7.71
CA VAL A 515 -8.24 10.21 -7.24
C VAL A 515 -8.27 9.73 -5.78
N THR A 516 -7.41 8.78 -5.42
CA THR A 516 -7.32 8.29 -4.04
C THR A 516 -6.61 9.29 -3.13
N ALA A 517 -7.04 9.37 -1.87
CA ALA A 517 -6.44 10.25 -0.87
C ALA A 517 -4.95 9.91 -0.65
N SER A 518 -4.62 8.62 -0.60
CA SER A 518 -3.23 8.16 -0.43
C SER A 518 -2.30 8.60 -1.57
N LEU A 519 -2.79 8.65 -2.81
CA LEU A 519 -2.00 9.10 -3.94
C LEU A 519 -1.72 10.60 -3.83
N MET A 520 -2.73 11.40 -3.49
CA MET A 520 -2.59 12.84 -3.31
C MET A 520 -1.69 13.18 -2.13
N LEU A 521 -1.87 12.56 -0.98
CA LEU A 521 -1.02 12.75 0.19
C LEU A 521 0.45 12.39 -0.09
N ARG A 522 0.69 11.33 -0.88
CA ARG A 522 2.04 10.96 -1.31
C ARG A 522 2.66 12.01 -2.24
N LYS A 523 1.89 12.57 -3.17
CA LYS A 523 2.34 13.63 -4.08
C LYS A 523 2.63 14.91 -3.30
N LEU A 524 1.68 15.39 -2.51
CA LEU A 524 1.81 16.56 -1.63
C LEU A 524 3.00 16.44 -0.67
N GLY A 525 3.22 15.25 -0.10
CA GLY A 525 4.36 14.97 0.77
C GLY A 525 5.71 14.85 0.05
N SER A 526 5.73 14.75 -1.28
CA SER A 526 6.95 14.68 -2.09
C SER A 526 7.34 15.98 -2.78
N TYR A 527 6.45 16.98 -2.83
CA TYR A 527 6.80 18.29 -3.34
C TYR A 527 7.88 18.94 -2.46
N PRO A 528 8.81 19.72 -3.05
CA PRO A 528 9.63 20.67 -2.30
C PRO A 528 8.73 21.59 -1.46
N ARG A 529 9.29 22.23 -0.42
CA ARG A 529 8.58 23.10 0.56
C ARG A 529 7.84 24.32 -0.04
N GLN A 530 7.66 24.40 -1.34
CA GLN A 530 7.17 25.54 -2.12
C GLN A 530 5.81 25.31 -2.82
N ASN A 531 5.18 24.14 -2.71
CA ASN A 531 3.83 23.95 -3.26
C ASN A 531 2.78 24.67 -2.37
N GLY A 532 2.11 25.68 -2.94
CA GLY A 532 1.13 26.52 -2.23
C GLY A 532 -0.06 25.72 -1.67
N LEU A 533 -0.64 24.82 -2.45
CA LEU A 533 -1.73 23.94 -2.00
C LEU A 533 -1.31 23.06 -0.82
N ALA A 534 -0.11 22.46 -0.86
CA ALA A 534 0.39 21.63 0.24
C ALA A 534 0.57 22.45 1.52
N VAL A 535 1.16 23.65 1.41
CA VAL A 535 1.36 24.54 2.56
C VAL A 535 0.02 25.02 3.13
N ALA A 536 -0.93 25.41 2.27
CA ALA A 536 -2.26 25.86 2.70
C ALA A 536 -3.04 24.73 3.40
N LEU A 537 -3.03 23.51 2.84
CA LEU A 537 -3.65 22.34 3.45
C LEU A 537 -3.01 21.98 4.80
N ARG A 538 -1.68 22.17 4.94
CA ARG A 538 -0.98 22.01 6.21
C ARG A 538 -1.42 23.03 7.25
N GLU A 539 -1.61 24.30 6.89
CA GLU A 539 -2.09 25.32 7.85
C GLU A 539 -3.52 25.02 8.32
N LEU A 540 -4.40 24.56 7.42
CA LEU A 540 -5.73 24.09 7.80
C LEU A 540 -5.65 22.90 8.77
N GLY A 541 -4.77 21.95 8.47
CA GLY A 541 -4.51 20.79 9.33
C GLY A 541 -3.98 21.14 10.71
N ARG A 542 -3.24 22.23 10.85
CA ARG A 542 -2.76 22.73 12.15
C ARG A 542 -3.89 23.27 13.02
N ILE A 543 -4.91 23.89 12.41
CA ILE A 543 -6.12 24.32 13.13
C ILE A 543 -6.81 23.10 13.73
N GLU A 544 -7.12 22.12 12.88
CA GLU A 544 -7.84 20.91 13.27
C GLU A 544 -7.07 20.05 14.28
N ARG A 545 -5.75 19.91 14.08
CA ARG A 545 -4.89 19.21 15.05
C ARG A 545 -4.85 19.93 16.39
N THR A 546 -4.74 21.26 16.40
CA THR A 546 -4.72 22.02 17.66
C THR A 546 -6.04 21.87 18.40
N LEU A 547 -7.17 21.99 17.71
CA LEU A 547 -8.50 21.75 18.27
C LEU A 547 -8.64 20.34 18.86
N PHE A 548 -8.20 19.32 18.13
CA PHE A 548 -8.22 17.95 18.62
C PHE A 548 -7.38 17.78 19.89
N ILE A 549 -6.17 18.36 19.96
CA ILE A 549 -5.33 18.26 21.15
C ILE A 549 -5.98 18.95 22.35
N LEU A 550 -6.61 20.11 22.14
CA LEU A 550 -7.31 20.82 23.21
C LEU A 550 -8.50 20.00 23.74
N ASP A 551 -9.27 19.37 22.85
CA ASP A 551 -10.35 18.44 23.23
C ASP A 551 -9.79 17.21 23.96
N TRP A 552 -8.69 16.64 23.45
CA TRP A 552 -7.98 15.52 24.06
C TRP A 552 -7.51 15.81 25.48
N LEU A 553 -7.06 17.03 25.78
CA LEU A 553 -6.65 17.42 27.14
C LEU A 553 -7.85 17.49 28.10
N GLN A 554 -9.00 17.94 27.61
CA GLN A 554 -10.22 18.15 28.41
C GLN A 554 -11.04 16.88 28.60
N SER A 555 -11.02 15.93 27.66
CA SER A 555 -11.96 14.81 27.64
C SER A 555 -11.31 13.46 28.00
N VAL A 556 -11.57 12.97 29.23
CA VAL A 556 -11.21 11.60 29.64
C VAL A 556 -11.94 10.56 28.79
N GLU A 557 -13.20 10.83 28.45
CA GLU A 557 -14.04 9.94 27.66
C GLU A 557 -13.48 9.74 26.24
N LEU A 558 -13.05 10.81 25.57
CA LEU A 558 -12.39 10.72 24.26
C LEU A 558 -11.17 9.80 24.35
N ARG A 559 -10.32 9.98 25.37
CA ARG A 559 -9.14 9.13 25.58
C ARG A 559 -9.54 7.66 25.77
N ARG A 560 -10.56 7.38 26.59
CA ARG A 560 -11.08 6.02 26.80
C ARG A 560 -11.61 5.40 25.51
N ARG A 561 -12.40 6.14 24.72
CA ARG A 561 -12.93 5.64 23.43
C ARG A 561 -11.83 5.33 22.43
N VAL A 562 -10.83 6.21 22.27
CA VAL A 562 -9.68 5.95 21.39
C VAL A 562 -8.90 4.72 21.83
N HIS A 563 -8.66 4.57 23.14
CA HIS A 563 -7.98 3.39 23.68
C HIS A 563 -8.78 2.10 23.44
N ALA A 564 -10.08 2.11 23.71
CA ALA A 564 -10.96 0.96 23.47
C ALA A 564 -11.00 0.57 21.98
N GLY A 565 -11.15 1.54 21.08
CA GLY A 565 -11.15 1.33 19.65
C GLY A 565 -9.84 0.71 19.14
N LEU A 566 -8.69 1.21 19.58
CA LEU A 566 -7.39 0.65 19.20
C LEU A 566 -7.15 -0.74 19.78
N ASN A 567 -7.60 -1.02 21.00
CA ASN A 567 -7.52 -2.36 21.59
C ASN A 567 -8.30 -3.41 20.77
N LYS A 568 -9.45 -3.03 20.18
CA LYS A 568 -10.18 -3.91 19.24
C LYS A 568 -9.32 -4.25 18.02
N GLY A 569 -8.58 -3.27 17.48
CA GLY A 569 -7.63 -3.48 16.39
C GLY A 569 -6.49 -4.43 16.73
N GLU A 570 -5.87 -4.25 17.90
CA GLU A 570 -4.81 -5.14 18.40
C GLU A 570 -5.32 -6.58 18.62
N ALA A 571 -6.52 -6.73 19.19
CA ALA A 571 -7.16 -8.04 19.38
C ALA A 571 -7.43 -8.74 18.04
N ARG A 572 -7.95 -8.01 17.04
CA ARG A 572 -8.15 -8.57 15.68
C ARG A 572 -6.84 -9.01 15.07
N ASN A 573 -5.75 -8.26 15.28
CA ASN A 573 -4.43 -8.64 14.78
C ASN A 573 -3.94 -9.97 15.37
N ALA A 574 -4.36 -10.35 16.59
CA ALA A 574 -4.12 -11.67 17.15
C ALA A 574 -4.86 -12.77 16.38
N LEU A 575 -6.17 -12.60 16.14
CA LEU A 575 -6.97 -13.52 15.31
C LEU A 575 -6.40 -13.65 13.89
N ALA A 576 -6.06 -12.54 13.24
CA ALA A 576 -5.49 -12.53 11.89
C ALA A 576 -4.18 -13.32 11.82
N ARG A 577 -3.32 -13.26 12.86
CA ARG A 577 -2.11 -14.11 12.95
C ARG A 577 -2.44 -15.58 13.11
N ALA A 578 -3.44 -15.91 13.92
CA ALA A 578 -3.89 -17.29 14.11
C ALA A 578 -4.42 -17.89 12.80
N VAL A 579 -5.14 -17.12 11.99
CA VAL A 579 -5.60 -17.54 10.66
C VAL A 579 -4.44 -17.61 9.66
N PHE A 580 -3.53 -16.64 9.66
CA PHE A 580 -2.39 -16.55 8.74
C PHE A 580 -1.16 -17.35 9.19
N PHE A 581 -1.34 -18.62 9.58
CA PHE A 581 -0.30 -19.40 10.27
C PHE A 581 0.69 -20.12 9.34
N ASN A 582 0.32 -20.44 8.10
CA ASN A 582 1.21 -21.20 7.21
C ASN A 582 2.43 -20.39 6.79
N ARG A 583 3.49 -21.09 6.38
CA ARG A 583 4.79 -20.51 6.00
C ARG A 583 5.39 -19.65 7.12
N LEU A 584 5.14 -20.01 8.38
CA LEU A 584 5.56 -19.25 9.57
C LEU A 584 5.00 -17.81 9.59
N GLY A 585 3.86 -17.58 8.94
CA GLY A 585 3.30 -16.24 8.73
C GLY A 585 4.10 -15.37 7.76
N GLU A 586 5.07 -15.94 7.03
CA GLU A 586 5.87 -15.21 6.06
C GLU A 586 5.21 -15.15 4.69
N ILE A 587 5.26 -13.98 4.07
CA ILE A 587 4.86 -13.78 2.68
C ILE A 587 6.04 -14.17 1.77
N ARG A 588 5.78 -15.10 0.85
CA ARG A 588 6.81 -15.65 -0.06
C ARG A 588 6.55 -15.30 -1.53
N ASP A 589 5.42 -14.68 -1.83
CA ASP A 589 4.98 -14.40 -3.19
C ASP A 589 5.74 -13.23 -3.80
N ARG A 590 6.10 -13.36 -5.07
CA ARG A 590 6.89 -12.36 -5.79
C ARG A 590 6.05 -11.18 -6.28
N SER A 591 4.81 -11.43 -6.73
CA SER A 591 3.96 -10.39 -7.30
C SER A 591 3.15 -9.67 -6.23
N PHE A 592 3.00 -8.35 -6.38
CA PHE A 592 2.16 -7.54 -5.49
C PHE A 592 0.69 -7.98 -5.51
N GLU A 593 0.21 -8.42 -6.68
CA GLU A 593 -1.14 -8.95 -6.86
C GLU A 593 -1.43 -10.15 -5.95
N GLN A 594 -0.53 -11.14 -5.93
CA GLN A 594 -0.70 -12.33 -5.08
C GLN A 594 -0.62 -11.97 -3.58
N GLN A 595 0.21 -10.98 -3.22
CA GLN A 595 0.24 -10.46 -1.86
C GLN A 595 -1.08 -9.78 -1.47
N ARG A 596 -1.71 -9.07 -2.42
CA ARG A 596 -3.02 -8.44 -2.26
C ARG A 596 -4.12 -9.48 -2.06
N TYR A 597 -4.16 -10.55 -2.86
CA TYR A 597 -5.14 -11.62 -2.67
C TYR A 597 -5.03 -12.29 -1.31
N ARG A 598 -3.81 -12.48 -0.78
CA ARG A 598 -3.63 -12.96 0.60
C ARG A 598 -4.21 -12.02 1.64
N ALA A 599 -3.95 -10.71 1.52
CA ALA A 599 -4.51 -9.73 2.44
C ALA A 599 -6.05 -9.71 2.38
N SER A 600 -6.63 -9.67 1.18
CA SER A 600 -8.07 -9.67 0.97
C SER A 600 -8.74 -10.96 1.45
N GLY A 601 -8.15 -12.12 1.16
CA GLY A 601 -8.63 -13.42 1.63
C GLY A 601 -8.58 -13.55 3.15
N LEU A 602 -7.47 -13.13 3.77
CA LEU A 602 -7.34 -13.09 5.24
C LEU A 602 -8.41 -12.18 5.85
N ASN A 603 -8.66 -11.02 5.25
CA ASN A 603 -9.66 -10.09 5.73
C ASN A 603 -11.08 -10.64 5.65
N LEU A 604 -11.43 -11.26 4.52
CA LEU A 604 -12.74 -11.89 4.30
C LEU A 604 -13.00 -13.04 5.28
N VAL A 605 -12.03 -13.95 5.46
CA VAL A 605 -12.18 -15.07 6.41
C VAL A 605 -12.23 -14.58 7.86
N THR A 606 -11.48 -13.52 8.21
CA THR A 606 -11.59 -12.90 9.53
C THR A 606 -12.99 -12.31 9.75
N ALA A 607 -13.56 -11.62 8.76
CA ALA A 607 -14.93 -11.12 8.84
C ALA A 607 -15.97 -12.25 8.97
N ALA A 608 -15.77 -13.37 8.26
CA ALA A 608 -16.63 -14.55 8.40
C ALA A 608 -16.58 -15.16 9.80
N ILE A 609 -15.38 -15.25 10.41
CA ILE A 609 -15.22 -15.71 11.79
C ILE A 609 -15.94 -14.78 12.78
N VAL A 610 -15.77 -13.46 12.61
CA VAL A 610 -16.46 -12.45 13.44
C VAL A 610 -17.99 -12.63 13.34
N LEU A 611 -18.54 -12.70 12.14
CA LEU A 611 -19.98 -12.87 11.93
C LEU A 611 -20.51 -14.17 12.54
N TRP A 612 -19.81 -15.29 12.32
CA TRP A 612 -20.18 -16.57 12.91
C TRP A 612 -20.17 -16.52 14.43
N ASN A 613 -19.12 -15.95 15.02
CA ASN A 613 -19.02 -15.81 16.47
C ASN A 613 -20.12 -14.91 17.03
N THR A 614 -20.46 -13.79 16.38
CA THR A 614 -21.57 -12.92 16.79
C THR A 614 -22.89 -13.69 16.90
N VAL A 615 -23.23 -14.47 15.86
CA VAL A 615 -24.45 -15.28 15.82
C VAL A 615 -24.47 -16.31 16.95
N TYR A 616 -23.37 -16.99 17.21
CA TYR A 616 -23.33 -18.01 18.26
C TYR A 616 -23.16 -17.43 19.67
N LEU A 617 -22.58 -16.25 19.84
CA LEU A 617 -22.52 -15.53 21.12
C LEU A 617 -23.92 -15.08 21.56
N GLU A 618 -24.74 -14.56 20.63
CA GLU A 618 -26.14 -14.25 20.91
C GLU A 618 -26.89 -15.50 21.40
N ARG A 619 -26.74 -16.62 20.69
CA ARG A 619 -27.36 -17.89 21.07
C ARG A 619 -26.87 -18.40 22.42
N ALA A 620 -25.58 -18.27 22.70
CA ALA A 620 -24.97 -18.64 23.98
C ALA A 620 -25.56 -17.80 25.12
N ALA A 621 -25.64 -16.48 24.96
CA ALA A 621 -26.23 -15.58 25.94
C ALA A 621 -27.71 -15.91 26.22
N HIS A 622 -28.50 -16.19 25.17
CA HIS A 622 -29.89 -16.61 25.34
C HIS A 622 -30.03 -17.98 26.03
N ALA A 623 -29.16 -18.93 25.72
CA ALA A 623 -29.18 -20.24 26.37
C ALA A 623 -28.81 -20.16 27.86
N LEU A 624 -27.83 -19.32 28.22
CA LEU A 624 -27.48 -19.04 29.61
C LEU A 624 -28.68 -18.45 30.37
N ARG A 625 -29.36 -17.44 29.81
CA ARG A 625 -30.59 -16.87 30.37
C ARG A 625 -31.68 -17.92 30.56
N GLY A 626 -31.90 -18.77 29.55
CA GLY A 626 -32.90 -19.84 29.59
C GLY A 626 -32.62 -20.90 30.66
N ASN A 627 -31.36 -21.07 31.07
CA ASN A 627 -30.95 -21.99 32.14
C ASN A 627 -30.78 -21.28 33.50
N GLY A 628 -31.47 -20.15 33.71
CA GLY A 628 -31.53 -19.47 35.00
C GLY A 628 -30.30 -18.64 35.38
N HIS A 629 -29.33 -18.47 34.48
CA HIS A 629 -28.20 -17.57 34.72
C HIS A 629 -28.63 -16.12 34.49
N ALA A 630 -28.38 -15.24 35.45
CA ALA A 630 -28.60 -13.81 35.29
C ALA A 630 -27.51 -13.22 34.37
N VAL A 631 -27.85 -12.97 33.12
CA VAL A 631 -26.95 -12.33 32.14
C VAL A 631 -27.37 -10.86 31.99
N ASP A 632 -26.65 -9.98 32.69
CA ASP A 632 -26.81 -8.53 32.57
C ASP A 632 -26.41 -8.04 31.16
N ASP A 633 -27.32 -7.32 30.49
CA ASP A 633 -27.10 -6.72 29.17
C ASP A 633 -25.87 -5.80 29.15
N SER A 634 -25.55 -5.14 30.28
CA SER A 634 -24.40 -4.25 30.40
C SER A 634 -23.07 -4.98 30.22
N LEU A 635 -23.04 -6.31 30.46
CA LEU A 635 -21.84 -7.14 30.36
C LEU A 635 -21.63 -7.69 28.93
N LEU A 636 -22.65 -7.64 28.06
CA LEU A 636 -22.55 -8.17 26.70
C LEU A 636 -21.51 -7.44 25.84
N GLN A 637 -21.25 -6.16 26.14
CA GLN A 637 -20.21 -5.37 25.47
C GLN A 637 -18.79 -5.95 25.62
N TYR A 638 -18.55 -6.79 26.64
CA TYR A 638 -17.25 -7.43 26.88
C TYR A 638 -17.08 -8.76 26.13
N LEU A 639 -18.15 -9.32 25.54
CA LEU A 639 -18.10 -10.56 24.78
C LEU A 639 -17.50 -10.32 23.40
N SER A 640 -16.19 -10.53 23.26
CA SER A 640 -15.51 -10.32 21.98
C SER A 640 -15.84 -11.40 20.94
N PRO A 641 -16.25 -11.05 19.71
CA PRO A 641 -16.48 -12.02 18.63
C PRO A 641 -15.17 -12.49 17.98
N LEU A 642 -14.01 -12.17 18.57
CA LEU A 642 -12.70 -12.50 18.02
C LEU A 642 -12.15 -13.86 18.52
N GLY A 643 -12.82 -14.57 19.42
CA GLY A 643 -12.34 -15.86 19.92
C GLY A 643 -12.22 -16.94 18.82
N TRP A 644 -11.17 -17.76 18.84
CA TRP A 644 -10.95 -18.81 17.83
C TRP A 644 -10.60 -20.19 18.39
N GLU A 645 -10.57 -20.39 19.72
CA GLU A 645 -10.19 -21.67 20.32
C GLU A 645 -11.16 -22.80 19.98
N HIS A 646 -12.44 -22.48 19.74
CA HIS A 646 -13.45 -23.43 19.29
C HIS A 646 -13.39 -23.71 17.77
N ILE A 647 -12.55 -22.98 17.02
CA ILE A 647 -12.45 -23.09 15.56
C ILE A 647 -11.20 -23.87 15.18
N ASN A 648 -11.39 -25.02 14.53
CA ASN A 648 -10.27 -25.77 13.98
C ASN A 648 -9.81 -25.16 12.63
N LEU A 649 -8.66 -24.48 12.67
CA LEU A 649 -8.00 -23.85 11.52
C LEU A 649 -7.06 -24.81 10.76
N THR A 650 -6.84 -26.03 11.24
CA THR A 650 -5.83 -26.98 10.73
C THR A 650 -6.43 -28.35 10.39
N GLY A 651 -5.66 -29.19 9.69
CA GLY A 651 -6.06 -30.54 9.28
C GLY A 651 -6.54 -30.62 7.83
N ASP A 652 -7.31 -31.66 7.50
CA ASP A 652 -7.84 -31.85 6.15
C ASP A 652 -8.96 -30.84 5.83
N TYR A 653 -8.80 -30.10 4.73
CA TYR A 653 -9.76 -29.09 4.28
C TYR A 653 -10.91 -29.73 3.49
N LEU A 654 -11.78 -30.44 4.21
CA LEU A 654 -12.94 -31.13 3.64
C LEU A 654 -14.19 -30.26 3.74
N TRP A 655 -14.95 -30.17 2.65
CA TRP A 655 -16.19 -29.39 2.52
C TRP A 655 -17.46 -30.23 2.78
N ARG A 656 -17.34 -31.30 3.56
CA ARG A 656 -18.49 -32.12 3.98
C ARG A 656 -18.92 -31.64 5.36
N SER A 657 -20.16 -31.16 5.50
CA SER A 657 -20.71 -30.87 6.81
C SER A 657 -20.94 -32.18 7.57
N SER A 658 -20.25 -32.36 8.69
CA SER A 658 -20.45 -33.49 9.60
C SER A 658 -21.80 -33.41 10.34
N ALA A 659 -22.31 -32.19 10.54
CA ALA A 659 -23.63 -31.94 11.10
C ALA A 659 -24.65 -31.74 9.95
N LYS A 660 -25.74 -32.52 9.94
CA LYS A 660 -26.90 -32.24 9.08
C LYS A 660 -27.67 -31.02 9.62
N ILE A 661 -27.06 -29.85 9.52
CA ILE A 661 -27.68 -28.57 9.78
C ILE A 661 -28.58 -28.31 8.58
N GLY A 662 -29.90 -28.40 8.76
CA GLY A 662 -30.87 -28.10 7.70
C GLY A 662 -31.01 -26.59 7.49
N ALA A 663 -31.62 -26.19 6.38
CA ALA A 663 -31.85 -24.78 6.03
C ALA A 663 -32.45 -24.00 7.22
N GLY A 664 -31.69 -23.01 7.73
CA GLY A 664 -32.09 -22.15 8.85
C GLY A 664 -31.95 -22.74 10.25
N LYS A 665 -31.29 -23.90 10.41
CA LYS A 665 -30.93 -24.45 11.72
C LYS A 665 -29.51 -24.06 12.11
N PHE A 666 -29.20 -24.12 13.39
CA PHE A 666 -27.87 -23.83 13.93
C PHE A 666 -27.30 -25.08 14.59
N ARG A 667 -25.98 -25.10 14.81
CA ARG A 667 -25.35 -26.15 15.62
C ARG A 667 -25.92 -26.15 17.04
N PRO A 668 -26.05 -27.34 17.65
CA PRO A 668 -26.35 -27.40 19.08
C PRO A 668 -25.20 -26.77 19.86
N LEU A 669 -25.54 -25.98 20.88
CA LEU A 669 -24.56 -25.51 21.85
C LEU A 669 -24.04 -26.69 22.66
N ARG A 670 -22.82 -26.56 23.20
CA ARG A 670 -22.28 -27.55 24.14
C ARG A 670 -23.11 -27.53 25.44
N PRO A 671 -23.22 -28.66 26.15
CA PRO A 671 -24.00 -28.75 27.38
C PRO A 671 -23.56 -27.70 28.40
N LEU A 672 -24.51 -26.97 28.93
CA LEU A 672 -24.30 -26.07 30.06
C LEU A 672 -24.04 -26.91 31.32
N GLN A 673 -23.04 -26.53 32.12
CA GLN A 673 -22.93 -27.08 33.46
C GLN A 673 -24.14 -26.57 34.28
N PRO A 674 -24.78 -27.42 35.09
CA PRO A 674 -25.85 -26.97 35.98
C PRO A 674 -25.29 -25.91 36.94
N ALA A 675 -26.08 -24.86 37.17
CA ALA A 675 -25.74 -23.71 38.00
C ALA A 675 -25.39 -24.09 39.45
#